data_AF-M3K315-F1
#
_entry.id   AF-M3K315-F1
#
_cell.length_a   1.000
_cell.length_b   1.000
_cell.length_c   1.000
_cell.angle_alpha   90.00
_cell.angle_beta   90.00
_cell.angle_gamma   90.00
#
_symmetry.space_group_name_H-M   'P 1'
#
loop_
_entity.id
_entity.type
_entity.pdbx_description
1 polymer ?
#
loop_
_entity_poly.entity_id
_entity_poly.type
_entity_poly.pdbx_seq_one_letter_code
_entity_poly.pdbx_strand_id
1 'polypeptide(L)'
;MFRNQPVSILKRCLSTSKRLFAQDPSTDKVTKHAEFLSKYYNPEILQSIELAESVVSPNDYLKLQLNKNTTRSKVAPTQEDFDYSLNDPAWEEPILYPNQGLGRTPYPPIPDTYSSDRGDMKIRFSAAPVATNKNEQTATKTTSQIAKELSQLTGLDERYIRNLYVRPLIMKRVSNKTAKGNIASFFVLSVAGDKNGMLGIGIGKSRDGVRTAATKAHWNAVKNLTPIYRYEDRTILGNLEFKYHATKLKFSPAPIGFGVRCNRNVFEMCQAAGIKDLKLKQQRSIEELAANRIKKAYRKAAIKLHPDKNPDDPDAAAKFQEVGQAYQVLSDDTLRAKYDKFGIQESIPQEGFEDPAEFFSMIFGGEAFKDWIGELSLLQELSKSAELSGYGEDEKKKEEKGKTETPATETKASTETTVHEDISHTPSNNAKLLSHEAHTPGNEVTEKEAEEKKRKEELEKFEEECRVKKLETRKELSEKLINKLSLFTETDMKDDVIESFKAKIKYEAESLKMESFGLEILHTIGYIYKTKSKIFLKNQTFFGWGGFWTSVKEKGGVVKDTFKTVSAALDAQRTMEEYAQMQQDNEYHAKKEAEEQEAKKKAEEEVTKLEQELEDVKKEQEANKLQEQSQDVDKKEAKEPERHTAEDLAEMEKYLMGKVLAAAWNGSKFEIQGTVRGVCDNILDDTEVPLDVRVTRAKALRLIGDVFISITRTEDEAEEARVFEELVAEASKKREKKKKDTTTSTDIPDQTV
;
A
#
# COMPACT_ATOMS: atom_id res chain seq x y z
N MET A 1 39.88 -40.95 90.58
CA MET A 1 39.79 -40.64 92.03
C MET A 1 38.56 -39.76 92.22
N PHE A 2 37.40 -40.37 92.50
CA PHE A 2 36.75 -40.40 93.84
C PHE A 2 36.35 -38.99 94.32
N ARG A 3 35.17 -38.69 94.87
CA ARG A 3 33.85 -39.32 95.08
C ARG A 3 33.08 -38.25 95.89
N ASN A 4 31.75 -38.20 95.78
CA ASN A 4 30.76 -37.96 96.86
C ASN A 4 30.88 -36.77 97.86
N GLN A 5 29.82 -35.96 97.86
CA GLN A 5 29.06 -35.37 99.01
C GLN A 5 29.32 -36.02 100.40
N PRO A 6 29.18 -35.32 101.58
CA PRO A 6 27.86 -34.89 102.07
C PRO A 6 27.71 -33.70 103.08
N VAL A 7 26.49 -33.18 103.03
CA VAL A 7 25.53 -32.63 104.01
C VAL A 7 25.79 -32.76 105.54
N SER A 8 25.46 -31.66 106.23
CA SER A 8 24.82 -31.50 107.57
C SER A 8 25.66 -31.50 108.85
N ILE A 9 25.47 -30.47 109.70
CA ILE A 9 24.50 -30.47 110.81
C ILE A 9 24.51 -29.10 111.50
N LEU A 10 23.35 -28.45 111.50
CA LEU A 10 22.94 -27.41 112.44
C LEU A 10 23.08 -27.90 113.90
N LYS A 11 23.62 -27.06 114.79
CA LYS A 11 22.84 -26.46 115.90
C LYS A 11 23.69 -25.62 116.86
N ARG A 12 23.19 -24.39 117.04
CA ARG A 12 23.05 -23.63 118.30
C ARG A 12 24.34 -23.21 119.01
N CYS A 13 24.59 -21.89 119.01
CA CYS A 13 24.22 -21.07 120.17
C CYS A 13 23.89 -19.65 119.71
N LEU A 14 22.70 -19.20 120.13
CA LEU A 14 22.19 -17.84 119.97
C LEU A 14 22.97 -16.87 120.87
N SER A 15 22.89 -15.59 120.49
CA SER A 15 23.09 -14.40 121.32
C SER A 15 24.54 -13.94 121.49
N THR A 16 24.95 -12.98 120.66
CA THR A 16 25.02 -11.58 121.12
C THR A 16 25.26 -10.62 119.96
N SER A 17 24.70 -9.42 120.13
CA SER A 17 25.08 -8.18 119.45
C SER A 17 24.60 -7.99 118.01
N LYS A 18 23.31 -7.64 117.94
CA LYS A 18 22.78 -6.52 117.15
C LYS A 18 23.84 -5.41 116.96
N ARG A 19 24.52 -5.41 115.81
CA ARG A 19 25.16 -4.26 115.13
C ARG A 19 26.04 -4.86 114.03
N LEU A 20 25.46 -5.04 112.85
CA LEU A 20 26.12 -5.26 111.55
C LEU A 20 25.13 -5.59 110.42
N PHE A 21 23.82 -5.56 110.69
CA PHE A 21 22.77 -5.58 109.67
C PHE A 21 22.02 -4.24 109.67
N ALA A 22 22.56 -3.27 108.94
CA ALA A 22 21.85 -2.06 108.53
C ALA A 22 22.52 -1.44 107.28
N GLN A 23 22.77 -2.27 106.27
CA GLN A 23 22.80 -1.81 104.89
C GLN A 23 21.89 -2.76 104.13
N ASP A 24 20.73 -2.25 103.71
CA ASP A 24 19.85 -3.01 102.84
C ASP A 24 20.64 -3.35 101.56
N PRO A 25 20.75 -4.64 101.17
CA PRO A 25 21.51 -5.03 99.97
C PRO A 25 20.91 -4.48 98.67
N SER A 26 19.76 -3.79 98.74
CA SER A 26 19.14 -3.06 97.64
C SER A 26 19.74 -1.68 97.41
N THR A 27 20.11 -0.93 98.46
CA THR A 27 20.61 0.45 98.30
C THR A 27 21.96 0.45 97.59
N ASP A 28 22.85 -0.47 97.96
CA ASP A 28 24.18 -0.62 97.36
C ASP A 28 24.14 -1.02 95.87
N LYS A 29 23.07 -1.69 95.42
CA LYS A 29 22.84 -2.01 94.00
C LYS A 29 22.27 -0.82 93.21
N VAL A 30 21.36 -0.06 93.81
CA VAL A 30 20.77 1.13 93.20
C VAL A 30 21.83 2.22 93.01
N THR A 31 22.70 2.45 94.01
CA THR A 31 23.78 3.43 93.88
C THR A 31 24.79 3.02 92.80
N LYS A 32 25.13 1.73 92.71
CA LYS A 32 26.01 1.19 91.64
C LYS A 32 25.37 1.25 90.25
N HIS A 33 24.05 1.11 90.16
CA HIS A 33 23.30 1.25 88.90
C HIS A 33 23.28 2.70 88.43
N ALA A 34 22.97 3.65 89.31
CA ALA A 34 23.04 5.08 89.02
C ALA A 34 24.47 5.52 88.63
N GLU A 35 25.49 5.04 89.34
CA GLU A 35 26.91 5.27 89.00
C GLU A 35 27.33 4.64 87.67
N PHE A 36 26.68 3.55 87.25
CA PHE A 36 26.94 2.93 85.95
C PHE A 36 26.31 3.75 84.82
N LEU A 37 25.05 4.18 84.98
CA LEU A 37 24.34 4.98 83.98
C LEU A 37 24.96 6.37 83.81
N SER A 38 25.55 6.95 84.86
CA SER A 38 26.18 8.28 84.79
C SER A 38 27.41 8.35 83.90
N LYS A 39 27.96 7.19 83.52
CA LYS A 39 29.04 7.08 82.53
C LYS A 39 28.56 7.29 81.09
N TYR A 40 27.28 7.07 80.83
CA TYR A 40 26.70 7.09 79.48
C TYR A 40 25.69 8.23 79.27
N TYR A 41 25.01 8.66 80.34
CA TYR A 41 23.94 9.67 80.28
C TYR A 41 24.29 10.96 81.03
N ASN A 42 23.82 12.08 80.49
CA ASN A 42 23.88 13.39 81.14
C ASN A 42 23.04 13.37 82.44
N PRO A 43 23.45 14.01 83.55
CA PRO A 43 22.69 14.09 84.80
C PRO A 43 21.20 14.43 84.65
N GLU A 44 20.81 15.27 83.69
CA GLU A 44 19.39 15.59 83.44
C GLU A 44 18.58 14.36 82.96
N ILE A 45 19.16 13.57 82.06
CA ILE A 45 18.55 12.33 81.57
C ILE A 45 18.54 11.29 82.70
N LEU A 46 19.62 11.22 83.47
CA LEU A 46 19.75 10.29 84.59
C LEU A 46 18.68 10.53 85.66
N GLN A 47 18.37 11.79 85.97
CA GLN A 47 17.27 12.14 86.85
C GLN A 47 15.91 11.68 86.31
N SER A 48 15.69 11.78 84.98
CA SER A 48 14.44 11.32 84.37
C SER A 48 14.32 9.79 84.38
N ILE A 49 15.43 9.06 84.19
CA ILE A 49 15.49 7.59 84.31
C ILE A 49 15.16 7.16 85.75
N GLU A 50 15.78 7.78 86.76
CA GLU A 50 15.50 7.48 88.17
C GLU A 50 14.02 7.71 88.53
N LEU A 51 13.42 8.80 88.03
CA LEU A 51 12.00 9.06 88.20
C LEU A 51 11.14 7.98 87.52
N ALA A 52 11.46 7.59 86.29
CA ALA A 52 10.73 6.55 85.57
C ALA A 52 10.80 5.19 86.28
N GLU A 53 11.98 4.79 86.77
CA GLU A 53 12.17 3.55 87.54
C GLU A 53 11.41 3.57 88.87
N SER A 54 11.25 4.74 89.50
CA SER A 54 10.45 4.87 90.72
C SER A 54 8.93 4.74 90.50
N VAL A 55 8.45 5.13 89.30
CA VAL A 55 7.03 5.15 88.95
C VAL A 55 6.58 3.81 88.36
N VAL A 56 7.43 3.15 87.57
CA VAL A 56 7.08 1.91 86.87
C VAL A 56 7.49 0.69 87.70
N SER A 57 6.51 -0.09 88.16
CA SER A 57 6.80 -1.28 88.96
C SER A 57 7.40 -2.41 88.10
N PRO A 58 8.36 -3.21 88.62
CA PRO A 58 8.96 -4.33 87.88
C PRO A 58 7.95 -5.37 87.41
N ASN A 59 6.87 -5.58 88.18
CA ASN A 59 5.83 -6.55 87.83
C ASN A 59 4.98 -6.08 86.64
N ASP A 60 4.76 -4.77 86.48
CA ASP A 60 4.00 -4.24 85.37
C ASP A 60 4.84 -4.22 84.09
N TYR A 61 6.15 -3.96 84.20
CA TYR A 61 7.10 -4.14 83.10
C TYR A 61 7.11 -5.59 82.56
N LEU A 62 7.14 -6.59 83.44
CA LEU A 62 7.13 -8.01 83.05
C LEU A 62 5.83 -8.42 82.35
N LYS A 63 4.67 -7.89 82.77
CA LYS A 63 3.39 -8.13 82.10
C LYS A 63 3.38 -7.58 80.67
N LEU A 64 4.00 -6.42 80.45
CA LEU A 64 4.12 -5.80 79.13
C LEU A 64 5.05 -6.62 78.21
N GLN A 65 6.17 -7.13 78.75
CA GLN A 65 7.10 -8.01 78.02
C GLN A 65 6.48 -9.34 77.57
N LEU A 66 5.49 -9.88 78.30
CA LEU A 66 4.82 -11.14 77.95
C LEU A 66 3.81 -10.97 76.78
N ASN A 67 3.32 -9.75 76.52
CA ASN A 67 2.29 -9.44 75.52
C ASN A 67 2.86 -8.78 74.23
N LYS A 68 4.10 -9.11 73.86
CA LYS A 68 4.93 -8.42 72.83
C LYS A 68 4.26 -8.14 71.48
N ASN A 69 3.34 -8.98 71.00
CA ASN A 69 2.76 -8.81 69.66
C ASN A 69 1.44 -8.01 69.61
N THR A 70 0.75 -7.80 70.74
CA THR A 70 -0.56 -7.14 70.76
C THR A 70 -0.51 -5.71 71.33
N THR A 71 0.61 -5.31 71.93
CA THR A 71 0.76 -4.04 72.67
C THR A 71 1.89 -3.15 72.16
N ARG A 72 2.40 -3.36 70.93
CA ARG A 72 3.34 -2.40 70.33
C ARG A 72 2.56 -1.14 69.92
N SER A 73 2.75 -0.06 70.68
CA SER A 73 2.17 1.24 70.35
C SER A 73 2.63 1.68 68.96
N LYS A 74 1.73 2.25 68.16
CA LYS A 74 2.06 2.89 66.86
C LYS A 74 3.05 4.06 67.01
N VAL A 75 3.25 4.54 68.23
CA VAL A 75 4.16 5.66 68.56
C VAL A 75 5.58 5.17 68.83
N ALA A 76 5.79 3.89 69.18
CA ALA A 76 7.13 3.36 69.42
C ALA A 76 7.84 3.04 68.09
N PRO A 77 9.16 3.31 67.97
CA PRO A 77 9.93 3.01 66.77
C PRO A 77 9.94 1.52 66.45
N THR A 78 10.20 1.18 65.18
CA THR A 78 10.26 -0.21 64.69
C THR A 78 11.57 -0.92 65.06
N GLN A 79 12.65 -0.20 65.35
CA GLN A 79 13.90 -0.75 65.87
C GLN A 79 13.90 -0.73 67.40
N GLU A 80 14.29 -1.84 68.04
CA GLU A 80 14.14 -2.05 69.48
C GLU A 80 15.25 -1.41 70.33
N ASP A 81 16.37 -0.99 69.74
CA ASP A 81 17.59 -0.59 70.46
C ASP A 81 17.98 0.90 70.27
N PHE A 82 17.02 1.77 69.94
CA PHE A 82 17.32 3.19 69.73
C PHE A 82 17.19 4.00 71.03
N ASP A 83 18.30 4.57 71.46
CA ASP A 83 18.39 5.46 72.61
C ASP A 83 18.30 6.93 72.14
N TYR A 84 17.23 7.62 72.53
CA TYR A 84 16.93 9.00 72.13
C TYR A 84 17.67 10.07 72.95
N SER A 85 18.65 9.67 73.78
CA SER A 85 19.49 10.62 74.49
C SER A 85 20.43 11.41 73.59
N LEU A 86 20.70 10.92 72.38
CA LEU A 86 21.54 11.56 71.38
C LEU A 86 20.70 12.00 70.19
N ASN A 87 20.73 13.30 69.87
CA ASN A 87 20.02 13.80 68.70
C ASN A 87 20.71 13.34 67.42
N ASP A 88 20.02 12.50 66.62
CA ASP A 88 20.48 12.17 65.27
C ASP A 88 20.08 13.30 64.30
N PRO A 89 21.05 14.05 63.72
CA PRO A 89 20.77 15.11 62.75
C PRO A 89 20.03 14.62 61.49
N ALA A 90 19.90 13.30 61.30
CA ALA A 90 19.17 12.65 60.24
C ALA A 90 17.65 12.68 60.37
N TRP A 91 17.17 12.50 61.60
CA TRP A 91 15.81 12.04 61.90
C TRP A 91 15.10 12.97 62.86
N GLU A 92 15.83 13.84 63.56
CA GLU A 92 15.29 14.77 64.54
C GLU A 92 15.37 16.21 64.05
N GLU A 93 14.44 17.04 64.54
CA GLU A 93 14.40 18.46 64.19
C GLU A 93 15.59 19.21 64.81
N PRO A 94 16.17 20.20 64.09
CA PRO A 94 17.27 20.99 64.62
C PRO A 94 16.82 21.80 65.84
N ILE A 95 17.59 21.74 66.92
CA ILE A 95 17.31 22.46 68.17
C ILE A 95 17.35 23.97 67.89
N LEU A 96 16.21 24.64 67.99
CA LEU A 96 16.09 26.10 67.93
C LEU A 96 16.02 26.67 69.35
N TYR A 97 17.07 27.39 69.78
CA TYR A 97 17.05 28.06 71.09
C TYR A 97 16.18 29.33 71.06
N PRO A 98 15.19 29.51 71.95
CA PRO A 98 14.18 30.58 71.82
C PRO A 98 14.65 32.01 72.17
N ASN A 99 15.91 32.20 72.61
CA ASN A 99 16.37 33.45 73.24
C ASN A 99 17.53 34.16 72.50
N GLN A 100 17.66 33.97 71.19
CA GLN A 100 18.64 34.75 70.39
C GLN A 100 18.05 36.12 70.03
N GLY A 101 18.24 37.10 70.92
CA GLY A 101 17.93 38.50 70.63
C GLY A 101 18.80 39.07 69.50
N LEU A 102 18.22 39.93 68.66
CA LEU A 102 18.93 40.66 67.63
C LEU A 102 20.14 41.41 68.23
N GLY A 103 21.37 41.03 67.87
CA GLY A 103 22.44 42.02 67.81
C GLY A 103 23.87 41.62 68.15
N ARG A 104 24.20 40.56 68.90
CA ARG A 104 25.62 40.15 69.11
C ARG A 104 25.77 38.66 69.41
N THR A 105 26.64 37.96 68.68
CA THR A 105 27.14 36.61 69.04
C THR A 105 28.57 36.72 69.58
N PRO A 106 28.99 35.88 70.55
CA PRO A 106 30.38 35.80 71.03
C PRO A 106 31.24 34.80 70.23
N TYR A 107 30.82 34.39 69.03
CA TYR A 107 31.61 33.54 68.13
C TYR A 107 32.40 34.40 67.13
N PRO A 108 33.58 33.94 66.66
CA PRO A 108 34.25 34.59 65.53
C PRO A 108 33.28 34.66 64.34
N PRO A 109 33.37 35.70 63.50
CA PRO A 109 32.41 35.93 62.42
C PRO A 109 32.28 34.66 61.58
N ILE A 110 31.06 34.15 61.46
CA ILE A 110 30.72 33.16 60.45
C ILE A 110 31.10 33.83 59.11
N PRO A 111 31.90 33.20 58.24
CA PRO A 111 32.22 33.78 56.96
C PRO A 111 30.90 34.11 56.25
N ASP A 112 30.72 35.36 55.84
CA ASP A 112 29.62 35.80 54.97
C ASP A 112 29.84 35.21 53.57
N THR A 113 29.76 33.89 53.46
CA THR A 113 29.47 33.25 52.19
C THR A 113 27.97 33.30 52.02
N TYR A 114 27.47 34.41 51.47
CA TYR A 114 26.42 34.30 50.47
C TYR A 114 26.99 33.51 49.27
N SER A 115 27.37 32.25 49.50
CA SER A 115 27.51 31.32 48.41
C SER A 115 26.09 31.00 47.99
N SER A 116 25.83 31.11 46.70
CA SER A 116 24.59 30.65 46.07
C SER A 116 24.36 29.14 46.29
N ASP A 117 25.34 28.44 46.85
CA ASP A 117 25.30 27.03 47.20
C ASP A 117 24.69 26.80 48.60
N ARG A 118 23.36 26.66 48.65
CA ARG A 118 22.69 25.86 49.68
C ARG A 118 23.02 24.37 49.49
N GLY A 119 24.30 24.00 49.55
CA GLY A 119 24.79 22.62 49.45
C GLY A 119 24.66 21.82 50.76
N ASP A 120 24.35 22.50 51.86
CA ASP A 120 24.47 21.94 53.21
C ASP A 120 23.21 21.16 53.65
N MET A 121 22.09 21.30 52.92
CA MET A 121 20.91 20.44 53.07
C MET A 121 21.02 19.20 52.19
N LYS A 122 21.67 18.15 52.70
CA LYS A 122 21.65 16.82 52.06
C LYS A 122 20.29 16.14 52.30
N ILE A 123 19.39 16.21 51.31
CA ILE A 123 18.17 15.41 51.27
C ILE A 123 18.57 13.91 51.28
N ARG A 124 18.26 13.16 52.34
CA ARG A 124 18.67 11.75 52.52
C ARG A 124 17.89 10.73 51.66
N PHE A 125 16.97 11.19 50.80
CA PHE A 125 16.26 10.35 49.84
C PHE A 125 16.41 10.90 48.42
N SER A 126 17.49 10.52 47.72
CA SER A 126 17.49 10.55 46.25
C SER A 126 18.46 9.57 45.60
N ALA A 127 19.21 8.78 46.38
CA ALA A 127 20.04 7.71 45.84
C ALA A 127 19.20 6.45 45.58
N ALA A 128 18.29 6.52 44.61
CA ALA A 128 18.16 5.36 43.72
C ALA A 128 19.59 5.01 43.25
N PRO A 129 19.99 3.73 43.19
CA PRO A 129 21.38 3.32 42.97
C PRO A 129 22.00 4.18 41.89
N VAL A 130 23.00 4.98 42.29
CA VAL A 130 23.61 6.11 41.58
C VAL A 130 23.43 6.01 40.07
N ALA A 131 22.34 6.60 39.56
CA ALA A 131 22.27 6.96 38.16
C ALA A 131 23.33 8.05 37.98
N THR A 132 24.51 7.65 37.49
CA THR A 132 25.65 8.52 37.23
C THR A 132 25.19 9.89 36.74
N ASN A 133 25.44 10.91 37.56
CA ASN A 133 25.10 12.32 37.41
C ASN A 133 24.31 12.69 36.14
N LYS A 134 22.98 12.81 36.30
CA LYS A 134 22.07 13.42 35.31
C LYS A 134 22.35 14.93 35.18
N ASN A 135 23.39 15.29 34.45
CA ASN A 135 23.44 16.55 33.68
C ASN A 135 23.18 16.30 32.18
N GLU A 136 22.73 15.09 31.81
CA GLU A 136 22.63 14.63 30.41
C GLU A 136 21.24 14.78 29.77
N GLN A 137 20.25 15.36 30.44
CA GLN A 137 18.89 15.40 29.86
C GLN A 137 18.72 16.38 28.69
N THR A 138 19.69 17.28 28.47
CA THR A 138 19.65 18.25 27.35
C THR A 138 20.93 18.29 26.51
N ALA A 139 21.98 17.54 26.88
CA ALA A 139 23.22 17.51 26.13
C ALA A 139 23.14 16.54 24.95
N THR A 140 23.44 17.03 23.75
CA THR A 140 23.52 16.18 22.55
C THR A 140 24.56 15.09 22.77
N LYS A 141 24.17 13.81 22.62
CA LYS A 141 25.06 12.65 22.83
C LYS A 141 26.38 12.84 22.07
N THR A 142 27.50 12.65 22.76
CA THR A 142 28.84 12.73 22.17
C THR A 142 29.08 11.50 21.28
N THR A 143 29.93 11.62 20.25
CA THR A 143 30.31 10.49 19.36
C THR A 143 30.80 9.26 20.14
N SER A 144 31.52 9.48 21.24
CA SER A 144 31.95 8.45 22.20
C SER A 144 30.77 7.67 22.81
N GLN A 145 29.76 8.38 23.30
CA GLN A 145 28.56 7.78 23.89
C GLN A 145 27.75 7.00 22.85
N ILE A 146 27.63 7.55 21.64
CA ILE A 146 26.97 6.88 20.51
C ILE A 146 27.69 5.57 20.16
N ALA A 147 29.03 5.58 20.09
CA ALA A 147 29.81 4.38 19.79
C ALA A 147 29.67 3.31 20.88
N LYS A 148 29.68 3.70 22.16
CA LYS A 148 29.48 2.79 23.29
C LYS A 148 28.10 2.11 23.26
N GLU A 149 27.04 2.89 23.03
CA GLU A 149 25.67 2.36 22.90
C GLU A 149 25.52 1.45 21.67
N LEU A 150 26.13 1.80 20.54
CA LEU A 150 26.11 0.96 19.33
C LEU A 150 26.91 -0.33 19.51
N SER A 151 28.03 -0.28 20.23
CA SER A 151 28.84 -1.45 20.57
C SER A 151 28.04 -2.47 21.37
N GLN A 152 27.27 -2.00 22.36
CA GLN A 152 26.37 -2.86 23.15
C GLN A 152 25.26 -3.50 22.31
N LEU A 153 24.76 -2.80 21.29
CA LEU A 153 23.67 -3.30 20.43
C LEU A 153 24.14 -4.22 19.31
N THR A 154 25.28 -3.91 18.68
CA THR A 154 25.77 -4.60 17.49
C THR A 154 26.84 -5.65 17.79
N GLY A 155 27.42 -5.62 19.00
CA GLY A 155 28.58 -6.43 19.37
C GLY A 155 29.90 -5.98 18.73
N LEU A 156 29.90 -4.90 17.93
CA LEU A 156 31.10 -4.35 17.31
C LEU A 156 31.97 -3.60 18.33
N ASP A 157 33.29 -3.61 18.14
CA ASP A 157 34.22 -2.91 19.02
C ASP A 157 33.99 -1.38 18.96
N GLU A 158 34.07 -0.72 20.12
CA GLU A 158 33.83 0.72 20.22
C GLU A 158 34.84 1.52 19.40
N ARG A 159 36.12 1.11 19.37
CA ARG A 159 37.16 1.81 18.60
C ARG A 159 36.93 1.64 17.11
N TYR A 160 36.47 0.47 16.68
CA TYR A 160 36.06 0.23 15.30
C TYR A 160 34.94 1.19 14.88
N ILE A 161 33.86 1.28 15.67
CA ILE A 161 32.72 2.17 15.37
C ILE A 161 33.16 3.64 15.30
N ARG A 162 34.03 4.08 16.21
CA ARG A 162 34.57 5.46 16.21
C ARG A 162 35.39 5.79 14.96
N ASN A 163 36.06 4.80 14.37
CA ASN A 163 36.89 4.96 13.18
C ASN A 163 36.12 4.84 11.87
N LEU A 164 34.83 4.47 11.91
CA LEU A 164 33.99 4.41 10.72
C LEU A 164 33.90 5.79 10.06
N TYR A 165 34.02 5.80 8.74
CA TYR A 165 33.71 6.94 7.91
C TYR A 165 32.19 7.13 7.86
N VAL A 166 31.71 8.25 8.39
CA VAL A 166 30.28 8.56 8.45
C VAL A 166 30.01 9.87 7.74
N ARG A 167 29.07 9.86 6.79
CA ARG A 167 28.70 11.07 6.04
C ARG A 167 27.19 11.18 5.83
N PRO A 168 26.55 12.32 6.16
CA PRO A 168 25.19 12.59 5.72
C PRO A 168 25.18 12.89 4.22
N LEU A 169 24.40 12.11 3.46
CA LEU A 169 24.24 12.25 2.02
C LEU A 169 23.13 13.25 1.68
N ILE A 170 21.98 13.15 2.35
CA ILE A 170 20.81 13.98 2.09
C ILE A 170 20.29 14.51 3.41
N MET A 171 20.03 15.81 3.48
CA MET A 171 19.37 16.45 4.61
C MET A 171 18.23 17.31 4.06
N LYS A 172 17.00 17.04 4.51
CA LYS A 172 15.80 17.73 4.04
C LYS A 172 14.88 18.05 5.20
N ARG A 173 14.21 19.19 5.14
CA ARG A 173 13.02 19.46 5.95
C ARG A 173 11.81 18.94 5.18
N VAL A 174 11.11 17.97 5.75
CA VAL A 174 9.88 17.40 5.21
C VAL A 174 8.72 17.82 6.08
N SER A 175 7.52 17.93 5.53
CA SER A 175 6.37 18.41 6.29
C SER A 175 5.12 17.61 5.97
N ASN A 176 4.40 17.19 7.00
CA ASN A 176 3.15 16.44 6.86
C ASN A 176 1.96 17.34 7.22
N LYS A 177 0.95 17.40 6.34
CA LYS A 177 -0.30 18.13 6.60
C LYS A 177 -1.19 17.25 7.48
N THR A 178 -1.52 17.76 8.67
CA THR A 178 -2.40 17.09 9.62
C THR A 178 -3.54 18.03 10.01
N ALA A 179 -4.55 17.53 10.72
CA ALA A 179 -5.62 18.36 11.28
C ALA A 179 -5.08 19.49 12.19
N LYS A 180 -3.92 19.29 12.82
CA LYS A 180 -3.22 20.28 13.66
C LYS A 180 -2.33 21.24 12.86
N GLY A 181 -2.40 21.21 11.52
CA GLY A 181 -1.59 22.03 10.63
C GLY A 181 -0.37 21.30 10.05
N ASN A 182 0.60 22.08 9.57
CA ASN A 182 1.79 21.57 8.88
C ASN A 182 2.88 21.16 9.89
N ILE A 183 3.05 19.86 10.11
CA ILE A 183 4.04 19.33 11.04
C ILE A 183 5.36 19.11 10.29
N ALA A 184 6.34 19.97 10.54
CA ALA A 184 7.68 19.81 9.99
C ALA A 184 8.48 18.73 10.74
N SER A 185 9.29 17.99 9.99
CA SER A 185 10.25 17.01 10.49
C SER A 185 11.53 17.10 9.66
N PHE A 186 12.67 16.76 10.25
CA PHE A 186 13.94 16.68 9.55
C PHE A 186 14.22 15.24 9.14
N PHE A 187 14.52 15.06 7.87
CA PHE A 187 14.93 13.80 7.25
C PHE A 187 16.42 13.85 6.94
N VAL A 188 17.15 12.84 7.39
CA VAL A 188 18.57 12.68 7.11
C VAL A 188 18.82 11.26 6.58
N LEU A 189 19.53 11.15 5.46
CA LEU A 189 20.10 9.91 4.94
C LEU A 189 21.61 9.98 5.16
N SER A 190 22.19 8.98 5.84
CA SER A 190 23.62 8.90 6.08
C SER A 190 24.19 7.56 5.65
N VAL A 191 25.48 7.57 5.32
CA VAL A 191 26.28 6.39 5.03
C VAL A 191 27.33 6.21 6.12
N ALA A 192 27.66 4.97 6.46
CA ALA A 192 28.74 4.58 7.35
C ALA A 192 29.57 3.48 6.67
N GLY A 193 30.90 3.50 6.80
CA GLY A 193 31.74 2.43 6.27
C GLY A 193 33.17 2.47 6.79
N ASP A 194 33.90 1.38 6.68
CA ASP A 194 35.27 1.23 7.21
C ASP A 194 36.35 1.55 6.18
N LYS A 195 35.96 1.93 4.95
CA LYS A 195 36.82 2.11 3.78
C LYS A 195 37.56 0.84 3.34
N ASN A 196 37.14 -0.32 3.84
CA ASN A 196 37.75 -1.61 3.57
C ASN A 196 36.72 -2.68 3.18
N GLY A 197 35.64 -2.26 2.50
CA GLY A 197 34.60 -3.14 2.00
C GLY A 197 33.38 -3.26 2.90
N MET A 198 33.30 -2.61 4.06
CA MET A 198 32.04 -2.53 4.83
C MET A 198 31.31 -1.23 4.54
N LEU A 199 30.03 -1.32 4.18
CA LEU A 199 29.18 -0.17 3.91
C LEU A 199 27.80 -0.37 4.51
N GLY A 200 27.26 0.67 5.14
CA GLY A 200 25.91 0.69 5.67
C GLY A 200 25.23 2.02 5.38
N ILE A 201 23.92 1.98 5.17
CA ILE A 201 23.09 3.16 4.88
C ILE A 201 21.98 3.22 5.92
N GLY A 202 21.71 4.44 6.39
CA GLY A 202 20.72 4.66 7.44
C GLY A 202 19.91 5.93 7.21
N ILE A 203 18.61 5.82 7.50
CA ILE A 203 17.66 6.92 7.45
C ILE A 203 17.30 7.31 8.87
N GLY A 204 17.23 8.62 9.13
CA GLY A 204 16.76 9.19 10.39
C GLY A 204 15.73 10.27 10.15
N LYS A 205 14.64 10.22 10.93
CA LYS A 205 13.61 11.27 10.98
C LYS A 205 13.40 11.73 12.42
N SER A 206 13.33 13.04 12.64
CA SER A 206 13.01 13.62 13.96
C SER A 206 12.35 15.00 13.80
N ARG A 207 11.44 15.31 14.73
CA ARG A 207 10.83 16.64 14.87
C ARG A 207 11.70 17.60 15.68
N ASP A 208 12.50 17.04 16.58
CA ASP A 208 13.27 17.75 17.60
C ASP A 208 14.47 18.49 17.00
N GLY A 209 14.93 18.06 15.82
CA GLY A 209 15.97 18.78 15.07
C GLY A 209 16.75 17.91 14.08
N VAL A 210 17.55 18.59 13.25
CA VAL A 210 18.42 17.92 12.25
C VAL A 210 19.46 17.04 12.93
N ARG A 211 20.05 17.47 14.05
CA ARG A 211 21.10 16.72 14.76
C ARG A 211 20.56 15.38 15.28
N THR A 212 19.38 15.38 15.90
CA THR A 212 18.71 14.16 16.36
C THR A 212 18.39 13.23 15.20
N ALA A 213 17.91 13.77 14.08
CA ALA A 213 17.68 12.99 12.86
C ALA A 213 18.99 12.40 12.30
N ALA A 214 20.09 13.16 12.31
CA ALA A 214 21.40 12.69 11.87
C ALA A 214 21.97 11.60 12.78
N THR A 215 21.83 11.71 14.11
CA THR A 215 22.22 10.66 15.04
C THR A 215 21.45 9.37 14.79
N LYS A 216 20.13 9.45 14.56
CA LYS A 216 19.30 8.29 14.17
C LYS A 216 19.75 7.68 12.84
N ALA A 217 20.04 8.52 11.85
CA ALA A 217 20.53 8.07 10.54
C ALA A 217 21.89 7.36 10.67
N HIS A 218 22.81 7.92 11.45
CA HIS A 218 24.11 7.32 11.74
C HIS A 218 23.96 5.96 12.44
N TRP A 219 23.11 5.88 13.48
CA TRP A 219 22.80 4.64 14.17
C TRP A 219 22.31 3.55 13.22
N ASN A 220 21.35 3.87 12.38
CA ASN A 220 20.80 2.93 11.41
C ASN A 220 21.85 2.54 10.36
N ALA A 221 22.74 3.45 9.96
CA ALA A 221 23.81 3.15 9.02
C ALA A 221 24.81 2.15 9.59
N VAL A 222 25.21 2.30 10.86
CA VAL A 222 26.15 1.36 11.53
C VAL A 222 25.50 -0.01 11.75
N LYS A 223 24.21 -0.05 12.11
CA LYS A 223 23.47 -1.32 12.26
C LYS A 223 23.34 -2.09 10.95
N ASN A 224 23.28 -1.39 9.82
CA ASN A 224 23.12 -1.96 8.49
C ASN A 224 24.44 -2.14 7.74
N LEU A 225 25.58 -2.24 8.44
CA LEU A 225 26.87 -2.51 7.81
C LEU A 225 26.84 -3.86 7.08
N THR A 226 27.06 -3.80 5.77
CA THR A 226 27.00 -4.94 4.85
C THR A 226 28.34 -5.03 4.09
N PRO A 227 28.88 -6.23 3.86
CA PRO A 227 30.08 -6.39 3.05
C PRO A 227 29.81 -6.08 1.58
N ILE A 228 30.71 -5.34 0.96
CA ILE A 228 30.78 -5.01 -0.46
C ILE A 228 32.03 -5.64 -1.04
N TYR A 229 31.81 -6.57 -1.97
CA TYR A 229 32.89 -7.23 -2.68
C TYR A 229 33.56 -6.29 -3.69
N ARG A 230 34.89 -6.24 -3.64
CA ARG A 230 35.72 -5.39 -4.50
C ARG A 230 36.78 -6.23 -5.20
N TYR A 231 36.94 -6.03 -6.49
CA TYR A 231 38.06 -6.56 -7.27
C TYR A 231 39.32 -5.75 -6.95
N GLU A 232 40.42 -6.45 -6.60
CA GLU A 232 41.72 -5.87 -6.21
C GLU A 232 41.60 -4.78 -5.12
N ASP A 233 40.62 -4.91 -4.21
CA ASP A 233 40.30 -3.93 -3.16
C ASP A 233 40.13 -2.48 -3.66
N ARG A 234 39.80 -2.30 -4.95
CA ARG A 234 39.74 -0.98 -5.60
C ARG A 234 38.49 -0.72 -6.43
N THR A 235 37.94 -1.73 -7.11
CA THR A 235 36.82 -1.56 -8.06
C THR A 235 35.79 -2.69 -7.91
N ILE A 236 34.72 -2.67 -8.69
CA ILE A 236 33.63 -3.67 -8.63
C ILE A 236 33.93 -4.90 -9.51
N LEU A 237 33.27 -6.04 -9.24
CA LEU A 237 33.53 -7.35 -9.87
C LEU A 237 32.98 -7.52 -11.32
N GLY A 238 32.61 -6.43 -11.99
CA GLY A 238 32.04 -6.47 -13.33
C GLY A 238 31.11 -5.28 -13.58
N ASN A 239 30.47 -5.24 -14.74
CA ASN A 239 29.45 -4.23 -15.02
C ASN A 239 28.18 -4.55 -14.22
N LEU A 240 27.61 -3.55 -13.54
CA LEU A 240 26.36 -3.68 -12.80
C LEU A 240 25.36 -2.66 -13.33
N GLU A 241 24.17 -3.13 -13.73
CA GLU A 241 23.06 -2.26 -14.09
C GLU A 241 21.94 -2.42 -13.06
N PHE A 242 21.52 -1.30 -12.48
CA PHE A 242 20.47 -1.28 -11.47
C PHE A 242 19.44 -0.19 -11.78
N LYS A 243 18.17 -0.58 -11.87
CA LYS A 243 17.03 0.33 -11.98
C LYS A 243 16.39 0.49 -10.60
N TYR A 244 16.35 1.73 -10.10
CA TYR A 244 15.64 2.09 -8.88
C TYR A 244 14.63 3.18 -9.18
N HIS A 245 13.34 2.81 -9.17
CA HIS A 245 12.26 3.63 -9.72
C HIS A 245 12.64 4.15 -11.13
N ALA A 246 12.51 5.46 -11.38
CA ALA A 246 12.86 6.11 -12.64
C ALA A 246 14.37 6.41 -12.81
N THR A 247 15.23 5.90 -11.93
CA THR A 247 16.68 6.11 -12.05
C THR A 247 17.37 4.82 -12.45
N LYS A 248 17.97 4.80 -13.64
CA LYS A 248 18.82 3.71 -14.10
C LYS A 248 20.29 4.08 -13.83
N LEU A 249 20.99 3.24 -13.08
CA LEU A 249 22.40 3.39 -12.75
C LEU A 249 23.18 2.27 -13.42
N LYS A 250 24.18 2.64 -14.23
CA LYS A 250 25.13 1.70 -14.83
C LYS A 250 26.49 1.94 -14.21
N PHE A 251 26.98 0.96 -13.47
CA PHE A 251 28.31 0.95 -12.88
C PHE A 251 29.24 0.10 -13.73
N SER A 252 30.42 0.61 -14.01
CA SER A 252 31.46 -0.10 -14.74
C SER A 252 32.77 -0.06 -13.94
N PRO A 253 33.53 -1.17 -13.92
CA PRO A 253 34.85 -1.19 -13.34
C PRO A 253 35.76 -0.24 -14.12
N ALA A 254 36.74 0.33 -13.43
CA ALA A 254 37.65 1.30 -14.01
C ALA A 254 39.12 0.86 -13.83
N PRO A 255 40.03 1.29 -14.71
CA PRO A 255 41.45 0.98 -14.57
C PRO A 255 42.06 1.69 -13.36
N ILE A 256 43.22 1.20 -12.91
CA ILE A 256 43.90 1.73 -11.73
C ILE A 256 44.26 3.21 -11.91
N GLY A 257 43.94 4.04 -10.91
CA GLY A 257 44.24 5.48 -10.95
C GLY A 257 43.24 6.31 -11.75
N PHE A 258 42.16 5.70 -12.27
CA PHE A 258 41.07 6.42 -12.93
C PHE A 258 40.28 7.30 -11.94
N GLY A 259 40.19 6.84 -10.69
CA GLY A 259 39.42 7.47 -9.63
C GLY A 259 37.92 7.15 -9.71
N VAL A 260 37.16 7.68 -8.77
CA VAL A 260 35.71 7.54 -8.71
C VAL A 260 35.04 8.64 -9.53
N ARG A 261 34.52 8.30 -10.71
CA ARG A 261 33.79 9.20 -11.63
C ARG A 261 32.29 8.92 -11.55
N CYS A 262 31.62 9.55 -10.58
CA CYS A 262 30.19 9.39 -10.37
C CYS A 262 29.54 10.65 -9.76
N ASN A 263 28.23 10.60 -9.56
CA ASN A 263 27.49 11.63 -8.82
C ASN A 263 28.00 11.72 -7.37
N ARG A 264 27.94 12.91 -6.75
CA ARG A 264 28.43 13.23 -5.40
C ARG A 264 27.97 12.23 -4.33
N ASN A 265 26.70 11.84 -4.34
CA ASN A 265 26.19 10.91 -3.33
C ASN A 265 26.82 9.52 -3.47
N VAL A 266 26.96 9.04 -4.70
CA VAL A 266 27.60 7.76 -4.99
C VAL A 266 29.09 7.83 -4.68
N PHE A 267 29.72 8.99 -4.89
CA PHE A 267 31.13 9.21 -4.56
C PHE A 267 31.36 9.01 -3.07
N GLU A 268 30.57 9.65 -2.21
CA GLU A 268 30.67 9.48 -0.74
C GLU A 268 30.43 8.02 -0.30
N MET A 269 29.55 7.30 -0.98
CA MET A 269 29.33 5.87 -0.73
C MET A 269 30.53 5.02 -1.15
N CYS A 270 31.14 5.32 -2.30
CA CYS A 270 32.36 4.64 -2.76
C CYS A 270 33.52 4.88 -1.80
N GLN A 271 33.68 6.11 -1.31
CA GLN A 271 34.69 6.47 -0.32
C GLN A 271 34.47 5.70 1.00
N ALA A 272 33.23 5.60 1.46
CA ALA A 272 32.88 4.84 2.65
C ALA A 272 33.13 3.33 2.48
N ALA A 273 32.87 2.78 1.29
CA ALA A 273 33.10 1.36 0.98
C ALA A 273 34.57 1.03 0.67
N GLY A 274 35.42 2.03 0.40
CA GLY A 274 36.80 1.82 -0.01
C GLY A 274 36.98 1.52 -1.50
N ILE A 275 36.03 1.92 -2.35
CA ILE A 275 36.16 1.82 -3.81
C ILE A 275 36.95 3.04 -4.30
N LYS A 276 38.06 2.78 -5.00
CA LYS A 276 39.00 3.80 -5.49
C LYS A 276 38.77 4.15 -6.96
N ASP A 277 38.37 3.18 -7.77
CA ASP A 277 38.20 3.34 -9.22
C ASP A 277 36.80 2.86 -9.62
N LEU A 278 35.97 3.75 -10.17
CA LEU A 278 34.61 3.42 -10.61
C LEU A 278 34.11 4.41 -11.65
N LYS A 279 33.42 3.91 -12.68
CA LYS A 279 32.68 4.74 -13.63
C LYS A 279 31.18 4.53 -13.42
N LEU A 280 30.44 5.62 -13.20
CA LEU A 280 28.99 5.60 -13.13
C LEU A 280 28.39 6.39 -14.30
N LYS A 281 27.44 5.79 -15.01
CA LYS A 281 26.51 6.49 -15.90
C LYS A 281 25.12 6.47 -15.26
N GLN A 282 24.63 7.65 -14.88
CA GLN A 282 23.27 7.82 -14.39
C GLN A 282 22.37 8.22 -15.56
N GLN A 283 21.46 7.34 -15.95
CA GLN A 283 20.37 7.65 -16.86
C GLN A 283 19.14 8.00 -16.02
N ARG A 284 18.72 9.25 -16.09
CA ARG A 284 17.52 9.73 -15.41
C ARG A 284 16.40 9.76 -16.44
N SER A 285 15.41 8.88 -16.32
CA SER A 285 14.17 9.04 -17.08
C SER A 285 13.31 10.05 -16.32
N ILE A 286 13.55 11.34 -16.57
CA ILE A 286 12.70 12.42 -16.03
C ILE A 286 11.25 12.21 -16.51
N GLU A 287 11.10 11.73 -17.75
CA GLU A 287 9.84 11.32 -18.38
C GLU A 287 9.11 10.23 -17.56
N GLU A 288 9.78 9.13 -17.22
CA GLU A 288 9.16 8.02 -16.47
C GLU A 288 8.76 8.44 -15.03
N LEU A 289 9.52 9.36 -14.41
CA LEU A 289 9.13 9.96 -13.12
C LEU A 289 7.94 10.90 -13.25
N ALA A 290 7.86 11.66 -14.35
CA ALA A 290 6.75 12.56 -14.64
C ALA A 290 5.48 11.77 -14.92
N ALA A 291 5.53 10.77 -15.81
CA ALA A 291 4.41 9.88 -16.14
C ALA A 291 3.84 9.20 -14.88
N ASN A 292 4.69 8.63 -14.03
CA ASN A 292 4.25 8.02 -12.77
C ASN A 292 3.61 9.02 -11.80
N ARG A 293 4.12 10.26 -11.75
CA ARG A 293 3.53 11.33 -10.92
C ARG A 293 2.20 11.82 -11.48
N ILE A 294 2.07 11.94 -12.79
CA ILE A 294 0.85 12.32 -13.50
C ILE A 294 -0.21 11.24 -13.28
N LYS A 295 0.13 9.96 -13.48
CA LYS A 295 -0.75 8.81 -13.19
C LYS A 295 -1.18 8.76 -11.73
N LYS A 296 -0.28 9.05 -10.77
CA LYS A 296 -0.64 9.11 -9.34
C LYS A 296 -1.52 10.33 -9.00
N ALA A 297 -1.29 11.47 -9.65
CA ALA A 297 -2.10 12.68 -9.45
C ALA A 297 -3.52 12.51 -10.02
N TYR A 298 -3.64 11.97 -11.24
CA TYR A 298 -4.91 11.63 -11.87
C TYR A 298 -5.72 10.67 -11.00
N ARG A 299 -5.12 9.55 -10.57
CA ARG A 299 -5.78 8.60 -9.65
C ARG A 299 -6.35 9.30 -8.42
N LYS A 300 -5.59 10.18 -7.77
CA LYS A 300 -6.07 10.92 -6.59
C LYS A 300 -7.17 11.93 -6.88
N ALA A 301 -7.14 12.57 -8.05
CA ALA A 301 -8.15 13.54 -8.46
C ALA A 301 -9.46 12.85 -8.87
N ALA A 302 -9.36 11.79 -9.68
CA ALA A 302 -10.47 10.95 -10.11
C ALA A 302 -11.27 10.40 -8.91
N ILE A 303 -10.59 9.96 -7.84
CA ILE A 303 -11.26 9.50 -6.60
C ILE A 303 -12.07 10.60 -5.93
N LYS A 304 -11.48 11.79 -5.82
CA LYS A 304 -12.08 12.91 -5.08
C LYS A 304 -13.26 13.51 -5.80
N LEU A 305 -13.20 13.53 -7.12
CA LEU A 305 -14.19 14.16 -7.99
C LEU A 305 -15.16 13.14 -8.57
N HIS A 306 -15.11 11.89 -8.12
CA HIS A 306 -16.01 10.85 -8.61
C HIS A 306 -17.47 11.21 -8.25
N PRO A 307 -18.41 11.14 -9.19
CA PRO A 307 -19.83 11.46 -8.96
C PRO A 307 -20.48 10.64 -7.84
N ASP A 308 -20.05 9.38 -7.68
CA ASP A 308 -20.56 8.48 -6.62
C ASP A 308 -20.19 8.92 -5.20
N LYS A 309 -19.03 9.57 -5.03
CA LYS A 309 -18.59 10.09 -3.72
C LYS A 309 -19.12 11.49 -3.44
N ASN A 310 -19.64 12.16 -4.46
CA ASN A 310 -20.22 13.49 -4.37
C ASN A 310 -21.60 13.52 -5.06
N PRO A 311 -22.58 12.70 -4.60
CA PRO A 311 -23.90 12.65 -5.20
C PRO A 311 -24.67 13.98 -5.08
N ASP A 312 -24.27 14.83 -4.13
CA ASP A 312 -24.87 16.15 -3.89
C ASP A 312 -24.25 17.28 -4.74
N ASP A 313 -23.16 17.03 -5.49
CA ASP A 313 -22.50 18.03 -6.35
C ASP A 313 -22.91 17.82 -7.83
N PRO A 314 -23.76 18.68 -8.41
CA PRO A 314 -24.19 18.56 -9.81
C PRO A 314 -23.04 18.73 -10.81
N ASP A 315 -21.92 19.36 -10.39
CA ASP A 315 -20.75 19.56 -11.25
C ASP A 315 -19.72 18.42 -11.14
N ALA A 316 -19.96 17.39 -10.31
CA ALA A 316 -18.99 16.31 -10.09
C ALA A 316 -18.67 15.54 -11.39
N ALA A 317 -19.68 15.32 -12.24
CA ALA A 317 -19.51 14.66 -13.53
C ALA A 317 -18.64 15.50 -14.49
N ALA A 318 -18.88 16.81 -14.57
CA ALA A 318 -18.09 17.72 -15.41
C ALA A 318 -16.63 17.79 -14.94
N LYS A 319 -16.41 17.96 -13.62
CA LYS A 319 -15.06 17.99 -13.03
C LYS A 319 -14.32 16.66 -13.22
N PHE A 320 -15.02 15.53 -13.21
CA PHE A 320 -14.42 14.22 -13.49
C PHE A 320 -13.99 14.09 -14.95
N GLN A 321 -14.80 14.55 -15.90
CA GLN A 321 -14.46 14.59 -17.33
C GLN A 321 -13.25 15.49 -17.60
N GLU A 322 -13.21 16.69 -17.00
CA GLU A 322 -12.06 17.61 -17.12
C GLU A 322 -10.75 16.98 -16.63
N VAL A 323 -10.80 16.24 -15.52
CA VAL A 323 -9.64 15.53 -14.98
C VAL A 323 -9.18 14.38 -15.88
N GLY A 324 -10.12 13.70 -16.55
CA GLY A 324 -9.84 12.71 -17.59
C GLY A 324 -9.12 13.32 -18.80
N GLN A 325 -9.66 14.40 -19.35
CA GLN A 325 -9.06 15.12 -20.48
C GLN A 325 -7.67 15.65 -20.15
N ALA A 326 -7.49 16.23 -18.96
CA ALA A 326 -6.19 16.70 -18.50
C ALA A 326 -5.17 15.55 -18.40
N TYR A 327 -5.59 14.35 -18.01
CA TYR A 327 -4.70 13.20 -17.98
C TYR A 327 -4.30 12.72 -19.36
N GLN A 328 -5.25 12.62 -20.32
CA GLN A 328 -4.97 12.19 -21.69
C GLN A 328 -3.90 13.07 -22.33
N VAL A 329 -4.08 14.40 -22.23
CA VAL A 329 -3.10 15.38 -22.72
C VAL A 329 -1.75 15.29 -22.00
N LEU A 330 -1.74 15.14 -20.68
CA LEU A 330 -0.49 15.09 -19.90
C LEU A 330 0.24 13.74 -20.00
N SER A 331 -0.46 12.67 -20.38
CA SER A 331 0.07 11.31 -20.47
C SER A 331 0.86 11.07 -21.76
N ASP A 332 0.50 11.75 -22.85
CA ASP A 332 1.17 11.68 -24.15
C ASP A 332 2.04 12.94 -24.36
N ASP A 333 3.34 12.74 -24.58
CA ASP A 333 4.30 13.82 -24.81
C ASP A 333 3.98 14.64 -26.08
N THR A 334 3.36 14.03 -27.09
CA THR A 334 2.96 14.70 -28.34
C THR A 334 1.74 15.59 -28.13
N LEU A 335 0.71 15.10 -27.44
CA LEU A 335 -0.48 15.88 -27.10
C LEU A 335 -0.14 17.00 -26.12
N ARG A 336 0.73 16.73 -25.15
CA ARG A 336 1.26 17.74 -24.24
C ARG A 336 2.01 18.85 -24.98
N ALA A 337 2.88 18.49 -25.93
CA ALA A 337 3.61 19.47 -26.71
C ALA A 337 2.69 20.30 -27.64
N LYS A 338 1.60 19.71 -28.14
CA LYS A 338 0.55 20.43 -28.87
C LYS A 338 -0.21 21.39 -27.94
N TYR A 339 -0.62 20.92 -26.75
CA TYR A 339 -1.25 21.75 -25.73
C TYR A 339 -0.38 22.95 -25.34
N ASP A 340 0.91 22.72 -25.09
CA ASP A 340 1.87 23.77 -24.71
C ASP A 340 2.06 24.82 -25.82
N LYS A 341 1.80 24.47 -27.09
CA LYS A 341 1.95 25.37 -28.26
C LYS A 341 0.66 26.06 -28.67
N PHE A 342 -0.48 25.37 -28.63
CA PHE A 342 -1.74 25.80 -29.26
C PHE A 342 -2.91 25.89 -28.27
N GLY A 343 -2.72 25.47 -27.01
CA GLY A 343 -3.76 25.47 -25.99
C GLY A 343 -4.80 24.35 -26.16
N ILE A 344 -5.92 24.48 -25.43
CA ILE A 344 -6.98 23.45 -25.30
C ILE A 344 -7.64 23.10 -26.65
N GLN A 345 -7.77 24.05 -27.58
CA GLN A 345 -8.59 23.91 -28.78
C GLN A 345 -8.06 22.93 -29.83
N GLU A 346 -6.75 22.66 -29.86
CA GLU A 346 -6.11 21.70 -30.79
C GLU A 346 -5.51 20.46 -30.10
N SER A 347 -5.63 20.36 -28.78
CA SER A 347 -4.97 19.31 -27.97
C SER A 347 -5.92 18.25 -27.43
N ILE A 348 -7.24 18.52 -27.48
CA ILE A 348 -8.28 17.56 -27.13
C ILE A 348 -8.91 17.08 -28.46
N PRO A 349 -8.86 15.77 -28.79
CA PRO A 349 -9.62 15.21 -29.90
C PRO A 349 -11.11 15.60 -29.78
N GLN A 350 -11.75 16.04 -30.87
CA GLN A 350 -13.17 16.48 -30.86
C GLN A 350 -14.16 15.32 -30.61
N GLU A 351 -13.71 14.07 -30.77
CA GLU A 351 -14.44 12.88 -30.36
C GLU A 351 -13.93 12.43 -28.99
N GLY A 352 -14.84 12.23 -28.03
CA GLY A 352 -14.51 11.82 -26.66
C GLY A 352 -13.76 10.49 -26.59
N PHE A 353 -13.18 10.21 -25.42
CA PHE A 353 -12.43 9.01 -25.03
C PHE A 353 -12.16 7.97 -26.15
N GLU A 354 -11.06 8.14 -26.88
CA GLU A 354 -10.62 7.18 -27.90
C GLU A 354 -10.36 5.79 -27.27
N ASP A 355 -10.94 4.77 -27.91
CA ASP A 355 -10.77 3.33 -27.74
C ASP A 355 -10.99 2.75 -26.31
N PRO A 356 -12.11 2.05 -26.07
CA PRO A 356 -12.35 1.25 -24.86
C PRO A 356 -11.21 0.28 -24.50
N ALA A 357 -10.43 -0.15 -25.49
CA ALA A 357 -9.30 -1.04 -25.27
C ALA A 357 -8.03 -0.33 -24.76
N GLU A 358 -7.76 0.91 -25.17
CA GLU A 358 -6.72 1.73 -24.57
C GLU A 358 -7.09 2.15 -23.14
N PHE A 359 -8.36 2.51 -22.92
CA PHE A 359 -8.90 2.74 -21.57
C PHE A 359 -8.67 1.52 -20.68
N PHE A 360 -8.95 0.33 -21.20
CA PHE A 360 -8.76 -0.92 -20.50
C PHE A 360 -7.28 -1.17 -20.15
N SER A 361 -6.38 -1.09 -21.12
CA SER A 361 -4.93 -1.22 -20.88
C SER A 361 -4.43 -0.24 -19.80
N MET A 362 -4.99 0.98 -19.81
CA MET A 362 -4.70 2.03 -18.84
C MET A 362 -5.19 1.72 -17.41
N ILE A 363 -6.38 1.13 -17.30
CA ILE A 363 -7.02 0.79 -16.02
C ILE A 363 -6.39 -0.46 -15.38
N PHE A 364 -6.05 -1.48 -16.18
CA PHE A 364 -5.60 -2.78 -15.68
C PHE A 364 -4.08 -2.93 -15.56
N GLY A 365 -3.30 -1.88 -15.87
CA GLY A 365 -1.90 -1.79 -15.48
C GLY A 365 -0.96 -2.76 -16.21
N GLY A 366 -1.18 -2.99 -17.50
CA GLY A 366 -0.48 -4.01 -18.29
C GLY A 366 1.04 -3.84 -18.39
N GLU A 367 1.56 -2.60 -18.39
CA GLU A 367 2.99 -2.36 -18.65
C GLU A 367 3.93 -2.91 -17.55
N ALA A 368 3.55 -2.79 -16.27
CA ALA A 368 4.41 -3.24 -15.18
C ALA A 368 4.52 -4.77 -15.12
N PHE A 369 3.46 -5.47 -15.51
CA PHE A 369 3.40 -6.93 -15.55
C PHE A 369 3.84 -7.52 -16.90
N LYS A 370 4.19 -6.70 -17.90
CA LYS A 370 4.57 -7.15 -19.25
C LYS A 370 5.64 -8.25 -19.23
N ASP A 371 6.62 -8.17 -18.34
CA ASP A 371 7.68 -9.20 -18.21
C ASP A 371 7.22 -10.52 -17.57
N TRP A 372 6.04 -10.56 -16.96
CA TRP A 372 5.46 -11.74 -16.30
C TRP A 372 4.31 -12.38 -17.08
N ILE A 373 3.46 -11.56 -17.71
CA ILE A 373 2.22 -12.02 -18.35
C ILE A 373 2.09 -11.62 -19.83
N GLY A 374 2.97 -10.74 -20.34
CA GLY A 374 2.83 -10.13 -21.67
C GLY A 374 1.87 -8.95 -21.69
N GLU A 375 1.52 -8.48 -22.88
CA GLU A 375 0.45 -7.50 -23.08
C GLU A 375 -0.90 -8.22 -23.11
N LEU A 376 -1.92 -7.63 -22.48
CA LEU A 376 -3.28 -8.17 -22.47
C LEU A 376 -3.99 -7.74 -23.76
N SER A 377 -4.17 -8.64 -24.72
CA SER A 377 -4.74 -8.31 -26.03
C SER A 377 -6.19 -8.77 -26.19
N LEU A 378 -6.74 -9.56 -25.26
CA LEU A 378 -8.06 -10.19 -25.44
C LEU A 378 -9.20 -9.20 -25.73
N LEU A 379 -9.21 -8.01 -25.13
CA LEU A 379 -10.27 -7.02 -25.41
C LEU A 379 -10.11 -6.40 -26.82
N GLN A 380 -8.88 -6.07 -27.22
CA GLN A 380 -8.58 -5.56 -28.56
C GLN A 380 -8.93 -6.59 -29.63
N GLU A 381 -8.59 -7.86 -29.38
CA GLU A 381 -8.92 -8.98 -30.25
C GLU A 381 -10.44 -9.14 -30.41
N LEU A 382 -11.18 -9.07 -29.30
CA LEU A 382 -12.64 -9.17 -29.33
C LEU A 382 -13.29 -8.01 -30.10
N SER A 383 -12.87 -6.76 -29.85
CA SER A 383 -13.40 -5.58 -30.58
C SER A 383 -13.17 -5.72 -32.08
N LYS A 384 -11.92 -6.00 -32.47
CA LYS A 384 -11.55 -6.13 -33.87
C LYS A 384 -12.21 -7.33 -34.55
N SER A 385 -12.40 -8.43 -33.82
CA SER A 385 -13.14 -9.60 -34.32
C SER A 385 -14.63 -9.30 -34.51
N ALA A 386 -15.24 -8.51 -33.62
CA ALA A 386 -16.65 -8.11 -33.74
C ALA A 386 -16.86 -7.21 -34.98
N GLU A 387 -15.95 -6.25 -35.19
CA GLU A 387 -15.91 -5.39 -36.39
C GLU A 387 -15.78 -6.21 -37.67
N LEU A 388 -14.81 -7.14 -37.73
CA LEU A 388 -14.58 -8.02 -38.89
C LEU A 388 -15.74 -8.99 -39.14
N SER A 389 -16.45 -9.42 -38.09
CA SER A 389 -17.59 -10.34 -38.19
C SER A 389 -18.88 -9.67 -38.68
N GLY A 390 -18.93 -8.34 -38.79
CA GLY A 390 -20.11 -7.59 -39.24
C GLY A 390 -21.23 -7.47 -38.21
N TYR A 391 -20.95 -7.76 -36.93
CA TYR A 391 -21.92 -7.63 -35.84
C TYR A 391 -22.26 -6.13 -35.63
N GLY A 392 -23.48 -5.71 -35.97
CA GLY A 392 -23.96 -4.33 -35.79
C GLY A 392 -24.16 -3.49 -37.07
N GLU A 393 -23.91 -4.03 -38.27
CA GLU A 393 -24.12 -3.28 -39.52
C GLU A 393 -25.59 -3.20 -39.99
N ASP A 394 -26.49 -3.99 -39.41
CA ASP A 394 -27.91 -3.98 -39.79
C ASP A 394 -28.66 -2.72 -39.33
N GLU A 395 -28.11 -1.94 -38.39
CA GLU A 395 -28.72 -0.68 -37.92
C GLU A 395 -28.17 0.57 -38.62
N LYS A 396 -26.89 0.60 -39.04
CA LYS A 396 -26.28 1.78 -39.68
C LYS A 396 -26.79 2.06 -41.10
N LYS A 397 -27.36 1.07 -41.80
CA LYS A 397 -27.84 1.22 -43.19
C LYS A 397 -29.20 1.94 -43.32
N LYS A 398 -29.84 2.37 -42.23
CA LYS A 398 -31.09 3.16 -42.29
C LYS A 398 -30.89 4.68 -42.30
N GLU A 399 -29.70 5.19 -41.98
CA GLU A 399 -29.47 6.65 -41.89
C GLU A 399 -28.84 7.31 -43.13
N GLU A 400 -28.31 6.54 -44.09
CA GLU A 400 -27.61 7.12 -45.27
C GLU A 400 -28.44 7.22 -46.56
N LYS A 401 -29.76 7.03 -46.53
CA LYS A 401 -30.64 7.32 -47.69
C LYS A 401 -31.29 8.69 -47.55
N GLY A 402 -30.50 9.75 -47.67
CA GLY A 402 -31.04 11.10 -47.61
C GLY A 402 -30.03 12.20 -47.86
N LYS A 403 -29.32 12.19 -49.00
CA LYS A 403 -28.79 13.42 -49.61
C LYS A 403 -28.39 13.19 -51.07
N THR A 404 -29.08 13.91 -51.94
CA THR A 404 -28.93 13.91 -53.40
C THR A 404 -27.78 14.82 -53.84
N GLU A 405 -27.03 14.33 -54.84
CA GLU A 405 -26.03 14.89 -55.78
C GLU A 405 -26.26 16.35 -56.24
N THR A 406 -25.35 17.20 -56.80
CA THR A 406 -24.02 17.19 -57.50
C THR A 406 -23.63 18.68 -57.81
N PRO A 407 -22.59 19.12 -58.61
CA PRO A 407 -21.38 18.48 -59.20
C PRO A 407 -20.04 19.32 -59.19
N ALA A 408 -18.95 18.69 -59.69
CA ALA A 408 -17.71 19.22 -60.33
C ALA A 408 -16.59 19.77 -59.39
N THR A 409 -15.28 19.56 -59.59
CA THR A 409 -14.47 19.39 -60.83
C THR A 409 -13.09 18.74 -60.52
N GLU A 410 -12.48 18.19 -61.57
CA GLU A 410 -11.22 17.45 -61.73
C GLU A 410 -9.93 18.08 -61.13
N THR A 411 -8.89 17.27 -60.89
CA THR A 411 -7.64 17.23 -61.70
C THR A 411 -6.71 16.07 -61.27
N LYS A 412 -6.28 15.25 -62.25
CA LYS A 412 -5.24 14.21 -62.16
C LYS A 412 -3.83 14.80 -62.22
N ALA A 413 -2.85 14.18 -61.55
CA ALA A 413 -1.47 14.16 -62.01
C ALA A 413 -0.73 12.89 -61.56
N SER A 414 -0.22 12.19 -62.56
CA SER A 414 0.62 10.99 -62.58
C SER A 414 2.11 11.32 -62.40
N THR A 415 2.92 10.41 -61.82
CA THR A 415 4.25 10.11 -62.37
C THR A 415 4.75 8.72 -61.91
N GLU A 416 5.07 7.87 -62.89
CA GLU A 416 5.85 6.64 -62.77
C GLU A 416 7.34 6.94 -62.61
N THR A 417 8.11 6.03 -62.02
CA THR A 417 9.47 5.74 -62.48
C THR A 417 9.81 4.25 -62.27
N THR A 418 10.17 3.64 -63.38
CA THR A 418 10.64 2.29 -63.67
C THR A 418 12.08 2.05 -63.21
N VAL A 419 12.41 0.82 -62.78
CA VAL A 419 13.70 0.15 -63.10
C VAL A 419 13.44 -1.35 -63.30
N HIS A 420 13.99 -1.88 -64.38
CA HIS A 420 13.88 -3.25 -64.91
C HIS A 420 15.19 -4.04 -64.68
N GLU A 421 15.11 -5.33 -65.05
CA GLU A 421 16.14 -6.36 -65.26
C GLU A 421 16.49 -7.28 -64.07
N ASP A 422 16.75 -8.58 -64.20
CA ASP A 422 16.34 -9.71 -65.07
C ASP A 422 17.32 -10.88 -64.75
N ILE A 423 16.99 -12.09 -65.23
CA ILE A 423 17.87 -13.27 -65.48
C ILE A 423 18.08 -14.31 -64.32
N SER A 424 17.35 -15.43 -64.33
CA SER A 424 17.80 -16.75 -64.89
C SER A 424 16.94 -18.00 -64.52
N HIS A 425 16.42 -18.65 -65.57
CA HIS A 425 16.32 -20.09 -65.91
C HIS A 425 16.01 -21.24 -64.90
N THR A 426 14.75 -21.73 -64.93
CA THR A 426 14.21 -23.09 -65.32
C THR A 426 15.09 -24.37 -65.37
N PRO A 427 14.52 -25.62 -65.52
CA PRO A 427 13.21 -26.23 -65.15
C PRO A 427 13.28 -27.74 -64.70
N SER A 428 12.11 -28.42 -64.62
CA SER A 428 11.84 -29.88 -64.82
C SER A 428 11.49 -30.68 -63.54
N ASN A 429 10.52 -31.60 -63.47
CA ASN A 429 9.36 -31.99 -64.28
C ASN A 429 8.46 -32.95 -63.47
N ASN A 430 7.22 -33.09 -63.97
CA ASN A 430 6.21 -34.17 -63.86
C ASN A 430 4.97 -33.84 -63.00
N ALA A 431 3.82 -33.47 -63.60
CA ALA A 431 2.89 -34.28 -64.43
C ALA A 431 2.13 -35.31 -63.55
N LYS A 432 0.83 -35.55 -63.65
CA LYS A 432 -0.25 -35.21 -64.60
C LYS A 432 -1.55 -35.72 -63.92
N LEU A 433 -2.68 -35.01 -64.00
CA LEU A 433 -3.86 -35.37 -64.80
C LEU A 433 -5.10 -35.60 -63.90
N LEU A 434 -6.14 -34.77 -64.04
CA LEU A 434 -7.46 -35.17 -64.54
C LEU A 434 -8.42 -33.97 -64.50
N SER A 435 -8.77 -33.54 -65.71
CA SER A 435 -9.81 -32.60 -66.06
C SER A 435 -11.19 -33.26 -66.04
N HIS A 436 -12.20 -32.51 -65.62
CA HIS A 436 -13.52 -32.58 -66.24
C HIS A 436 -14.14 -31.19 -66.21
N GLU A 437 -14.24 -30.58 -67.39
CA GLU A 437 -15.15 -29.47 -67.65
C GLU A 437 -16.56 -30.04 -67.85
N ALA A 438 -17.55 -29.40 -67.21
CA ALA A 438 -18.93 -29.39 -67.64
C ALA A 438 -19.52 -28.00 -67.32
N HIS A 439 -20.15 -27.41 -68.32
CA HIS A 439 -20.75 -26.08 -68.37
C HIS A 439 -21.97 -25.89 -67.43
N THR A 440 -21.96 -24.80 -66.65
CA THR A 440 -23.01 -23.77 -66.34
C THR A 440 -24.49 -24.16 -66.14
N PRO A 441 -25.22 -23.55 -65.16
CA PRO A 441 -25.49 -22.10 -65.17
C PRO A 441 -25.17 -21.36 -63.88
N GLY A 442 -25.00 -20.04 -64.03
CA GLY A 442 -24.56 -19.11 -63.00
C GLY A 442 -25.43 -19.13 -61.74
N ASN A 443 -24.74 -19.17 -60.61
CA ASN A 443 -25.16 -18.38 -59.47
C ASN A 443 -24.32 -17.11 -59.54
N GLU A 444 -24.97 -16.00 -59.90
CA GLU A 444 -24.47 -14.70 -59.49
C GLU A 444 -24.37 -14.78 -57.96
N VAL A 445 -23.14 -14.95 -57.45
CA VAL A 445 -22.86 -14.73 -56.04
C VAL A 445 -23.31 -13.31 -55.81
N THR A 446 -24.38 -13.14 -55.04
CA THR A 446 -24.87 -11.81 -54.71
C THR A 446 -23.68 -11.03 -54.13
N GLU A 447 -23.53 -9.74 -54.43
CA GLU A 447 -22.40 -8.94 -53.90
C GLU A 447 -22.22 -9.12 -52.38
N LYS A 448 -23.34 -9.36 -51.68
CA LYS A 448 -23.41 -9.73 -50.26
C LYS A 448 -22.70 -11.04 -49.91
N GLU A 449 -22.92 -12.13 -50.64
CA GLU A 449 -22.27 -13.43 -50.39
C GLU A 449 -20.75 -13.36 -50.69
N ALA A 450 -20.33 -12.54 -51.65
CA ALA A 450 -18.92 -12.32 -51.95
C ALA A 450 -18.23 -11.46 -50.86
N GLU A 451 -18.93 -10.45 -50.34
CA GLU A 451 -18.46 -9.60 -49.24
C GLU A 451 -18.38 -10.38 -47.92
N GLU A 452 -19.37 -11.21 -47.62
CA GLU A 452 -19.41 -12.07 -46.43
C GLU A 452 -18.29 -13.12 -46.45
N LYS A 453 -18.00 -13.71 -47.63
CA LYS A 453 -16.87 -14.62 -47.81
C LYS A 453 -15.51 -13.94 -47.60
N LYS A 454 -15.35 -12.70 -48.10
CA LYS A 454 -14.13 -11.90 -47.87
C LYS A 454 -13.94 -11.55 -46.40
N ARG A 455 -14.99 -11.09 -45.72
CA ARG A 455 -14.96 -10.80 -44.27
C ARG A 455 -14.58 -12.04 -43.46
N LYS A 456 -15.12 -13.20 -43.82
CA LYS A 456 -14.78 -14.48 -43.17
C LYS A 456 -13.31 -14.88 -43.38
N GLU A 457 -12.79 -14.72 -44.61
CA GLU A 457 -11.37 -14.97 -44.91
C GLU A 457 -10.44 -13.99 -44.18
N GLU A 458 -10.86 -12.72 -44.01
CA GLU A 458 -10.12 -11.72 -43.22
C GLU A 458 -10.15 -12.04 -41.72
N LEU A 459 -11.30 -12.47 -41.19
CA LEU A 459 -11.45 -12.92 -39.81
C LEU A 459 -10.56 -14.13 -39.51
N GLU A 460 -10.54 -15.14 -40.39
CA GLU A 460 -9.67 -16.32 -40.23
C GLU A 460 -8.17 -15.95 -40.25
N LYS A 461 -7.75 -15.01 -41.12
CA LYS A 461 -6.37 -14.49 -41.13
C LYS A 461 -6.03 -13.75 -39.83
N PHE A 462 -6.94 -12.92 -39.34
CA PHE A 462 -6.78 -12.18 -38.11
C PHE A 462 -6.65 -13.12 -36.89
N GLU A 463 -7.51 -14.13 -36.81
CA GLU A 463 -7.45 -15.15 -35.76
C GLU A 463 -6.12 -15.92 -35.75
N GLU A 464 -5.63 -16.31 -36.94
CA GLU A 464 -4.33 -17.00 -37.05
C GLU A 464 -3.15 -16.08 -36.69
N GLU A 465 -3.20 -14.80 -37.08
CA GLU A 465 -2.19 -13.81 -36.68
C GLU A 465 -2.15 -13.64 -35.15
N CYS A 466 -3.30 -13.52 -34.50
CA CYS A 466 -3.42 -13.47 -33.05
C CYS A 466 -2.88 -14.75 -32.39
N ARG A 467 -3.15 -15.93 -32.98
CA ARG A 467 -2.63 -17.21 -32.50
C ARG A 467 -1.11 -17.27 -32.55
N VAL A 468 -0.50 -16.81 -33.65
CA VAL A 468 0.96 -16.75 -33.81
C VAL A 468 1.57 -15.77 -32.80
N LYS A 469 1.03 -14.55 -32.68
CA LYS A 469 1.47 -13.56 -31.68
C LYS A 469 1.46 -14.12 -30.26
N LYS A 470 0.39 -14.83 -29.86
CA LYS A 470 0.31 -15.48 -28.54
C LYS A 470 1.40 -16.53 -28.31
N LEU A 471 1.78 -17.27 -29.35
CA LEU A 471 2.88 -18.25 -29.27
C LEU A 471 4.24 -17.57 -29.16
N GLU A 472 4.47 -16.49 -29.90
CA GLU A 472 5.70 -15.69 -29.83
C GLU A 472 5.88 -15.05 -28.46
N THR A 473 4.85 -14.38 -27.95
CA THR A 473 4.83 -13.80 -26.60
C THR A 473 5.14 -14.85 -25.54
N ARG A 474 4.54 -16.06 -25.66
CA ARG A 474 4.81 -17.16 -24.74
C ARG A 474 6.27 -17.60 -24.77
N LYS A 475 6.91 -17.67 -25.96
CA LYS A 475 8.33 -18.02 -26.09
C LYS A 475 9.20 -16.96 -25.43
N GLU A 476 8.98 -15.68 -25.72
CA GLU A 476 9.72 -14.57 -25.12
C GLU A 476 9.60 -14.59 -23.58
N LEU A 477 8.39 -14.76 -23.04
CA LEU A 477 8.16 -14.86 -21.60
C LEU A 477 8.84 -16.10 -21.00
N SER A 478 8.91 -17.21 -21.74
CA SER A 478 9.61 -18.41 -21.29
C SER A 478 11.10 -18.16 -21.14
N GLU A 479 11.73 -17.48 -22.11
CA GLU A 479 13.15 -17.10 -22.06
C GLU A 479 13.42 -16.13 -20.89
N LYS A 480 12.58 -15.11 -20.73
CA LYS A 480 12.69 -14.17 -19.60
C LYS A 480 12.58 -14.88 -18.25
N LEU A 481 11.64 -15.81 -18.12
CA LEU A 481 11.47 -16.56 -16.89
C LEU A 481 12.65 -17.49 -16.65
N ILE A 482 13.16 -18.20 -17.67
CA ILE A 482 14.39 -19.00 -17.56
C ILE A 482 15.56 -18.15 -17.07
N ASN A 483 15.75 -16.94 -17.62
CA ASN A 483 16.79 -16.00 -17.16
C ASN A 483 16.60 -15.54 -15.71
N LYS A 484 15.35 -15.46 -15.22
CA LYS A 484 15.10 -15.19 -13.79
C LYS A 484 15.41 -16.42 -12.93
N LEU A 485 15.08 -17.62 -13.42
CA LEU A 485 15.36 -18.88 -12.72
C LEU A 485 16.85 -19.22 -12.70
N SER A 486 17.63 -18.78 -13.70
CA SER A 486 19.07 -19.09 -13.80
C SER A 486 19.87 -18.65 -12.57
N LEU A 487 19.52 -17.49 -12.00
CA LEU A 487 20.06 -16.99 -10.73
C LEU A 487 19.97 -18.00 -9.58
N PHE A 488 18.98 -18.90 -9.62
CA PHE A 488 18.80 -19.97 -8.65
C PHE A 488 19.35 -21.30 -9.15
N THR A 489 19.10 -21.66 -10.42
CA THR A 489 19.46 -22.98 -10.97
C THR A 489 20.97 -23.16 -11.15
N GLU A 490 21.74 -22.08 -11.29
CA GLU A 490 23.21 -22.12 -11.47
C GLU A 490 24.00 -22.15 -10.15
N THR A 491 23.31 -22.19 -9.00
CA THR A 491 23.92 -22.10 -7.67
C THR A 491 23.76 -23.38 -6.85
N ASP A 492 24.49 -23.50 -5.74
CA ASP A 492 24.43 -24.64 -4.81
C ASP A 492 23.06 -24.82 -4.11
N MET A 493 22.09 -23.92 -4.30
CA MET A 493 20.76 -23.93 -3.66
C MET A 493 20.79 -24.08 -2.13
N LYS A 494 21.84 -23.57 -1.48
CA LYS A 494 21.93 -23.46 -0.02
C LYS A 494 20.89 -22.46 0.51
N ASP A 495 20.61 -22.55 1.80
CA ASP A 495 19.58 -21.73 2.46
C ASP A 495 19.79 -20.22 2.23
N ASP A 496 21.03 -19.75 2.28
CA ASP A 496 21.39 -18.34 2.05
C ASP A 496 21.02 -17.85 0.63
N VAL A 497 21.19 -18.73 -0.38
CA VAL A 497 20.84 -18.43 -1.77
C VAL A 497 19.34 -18.45 -1.96
N ILE A 498 18.65 -19.40 -1.32
CA ILE A 498 17.17 -19.46 -1.29
C ILE A 498 16.61 -18.16 -0.70
N GLU A 499 17.17 -17.68 0.41
CA GLU A 499 16.71 -16.45 1.05
C GLU A 499 16.99 -15.21 0.19
N SER A 500 18.19 -15.11 -0.39
CA SER A 500 18.55 -14.02 -1.31
C SER A 500 17.65 -13.98 -2.56
N PHE A 501 17.36 -15.15 -3.12
CA PHE A 501 16.45 -15.30 -4.26
C PHE A 501 15.02 -14.88 -3.89
N LYS A 502 14.48 -15.38 -2.77
CA LYS A 502 13.17 -14.98 -2.26
C LYS A 502 13.10 -13.47 -2.01
N ALA A 503 14.13 -12.88 -1.42
CA ALA A 503 14.20 -11.45 -1.16
C ALA A 503 14.13 -10.64 -2.45
N LYS A 504 14.90 -11.02 -3.48
CA LYS A 504 14.85 -10.37 -4.81
C LYS A 504 13.45 -10.42 -5.43
N ILE A 505 12.83 -11.61 -5.44
CA ILE A 505 11.48 -11.80 -5.99
C ILE A 505 10.44 -11.03 -5.16
N LYS A 506 10.60 -10.96 -3.84
CA LYS A 506 9.74 -10.19 -2.95
C LYS A 506 9.83 -8.70 -3.24
N TYR A 507 11.02 -8.15 -3.45
CA TYR A 507 11.20 -6.74 -3.83
C TYR A 507 10.52 -6.40 -5.16
N GLU A 508 10.65 -7.27 -6.16
CA GLU A 508 9.98 -7.08 -7.44
C GLU A 508 8.45 -7.07 -7.25
N ALA A 509 7.92 -8.04 -6.51
CA ALA A 509 6.49 -8.15 -6.31
C ALA A 509 5.91 -7.10 -5.34
N GLU A 510 6.71 -6.53 -4.42
CA GLU A 510 6.33 -5.33 -3.65
C GLU A 510 6.16 -4.09 -4.54
N SER A 511 6.83 -4.02 -5.68
CA SER A 511 6.57 -2.95 -6.66
C SER A 511 5.29 -3.21 -7.46
N LEU A 512 5.08 -4.46 -7.87
CA LEU A 512 3.93 -4.89 -8.67
C LEU A 512 2.61 -4.86 -7.90
N LYS A 513 2.62 -5.10 -6.58
CA LYS A 513 1.40 -5.08 -5.76
C LYS A 513 0.72 -3.71 -5.74
N MET A 514 1.41 -2.63 -6.13
CA MET A 514 0.85 -1.27 -6.12
C MET A 514 0.10 -0.90 -7.41
N GLU A 515 0.11 -1.77 -8.42
CA GLU A 515 -0.67 -1.61 -9.64
C GLU A 515 -2.14 -2.04 -9.45
N SER A 516 -3.02 -1.57 -10.34
CA SER A 516 -4.43 -1.97 -10.37
C SER A 516 -4.54 -3.48 -10.50
N PHE A 517 -5.31 -4.14 -9.62
CA PHE A 517 -5.41 -5.60 -9.55
C PHE A 517 -4.07 -6.35 -9.37
N GLY A 518 -2.97 -5.65 -9.10
CA GLY A 518 -1.64 -6.24 -9.05
C GLY A 518 -1.50 -7.34 -7.99
N LEU A 519 -2.21 -7.20 -6.86
CA LEU A 519 -2.27 -8.24 -5.85
C LEU A 519 -2.95 -9.52 -6.36
N GLU A 520 -4.09 -9.38 -7.04
CA GLU A 520 -4.84 -10.50 -7.60
C GLU A 520 -4.06 -11.19 -8.74
N ILE A 521 -3.37 -10.41 -9.59
CA ILE A 521 -2.49 -10.92 -10.65
C ILE A 521 -1.33 -11.71 -10.03
N LEU A 522 -0.63 -11.14 -9.05
CA LEU A 522 0.47 -11.84 -8.34
C LEU A 522 -0.02 -13.15 -7.73
N HIS A 523 -1.17 -13.13 -7.03
CA HIS A 523 -1.75 -14.34 -6.44
C HIS A 523 -2.12 -15.38 -7.51
N THR A 524 -2.65 -14.95 -8.66
CA THR A 524 -3.00 -15.82 -9.78
C THR A 524 -1.76 -16.48 -10.38
N ILE A 525 -0.72 -15.70 -10.68
CA ILE A 525 0.58 -16.21 -11.17
C ILE A 525 1.16 -17.18 -10.14
N GLY A 526 1.19 -16.79 -8.87
CA GLY A 526 1.77 -17.58 -7.80
C GLY A 526 1.04 -18.91 -7.58
N TYR A 527 -0.30 -18.90 -7.69
CA TYR A 527 -1.10 -20.12 -7.66
C TYR A 527 -0.76 -21.06 -8.81
N ILE A 528 -0.62 -20.55 -10.04
CA ILE A 528 -0.27 -21.37 -11.20
C ILE A 528 1.13 -21.96 -11.05
N TYR A 529 2.13 -21.15 -10.72
CA TYR A 529 3.51 -21.61 -10.53
C TYR A 529 3.59 -22.69 -9.45
N LYS A 530 2.93 -22.48 -8.32
CA LYS A 530 2.87 -23.46 -7.22
C LYS A 530 2.15 -24.74 -7.62
N THR A 531 1.12 -24.64 -8.46
CA THR A 531 0.34 -25.81 -8.92
C THR A 531 1.12 -26.61 -9.97
N LYS A 532 1.61 -25.96 -11.02
CA LYS A 532 2.41 -26.58 -12.10
C LYS A 532 3.69 -27.22 -11.56
N SER A 533 4.43 -26.51 -10.69
CA SER A 533 5.62 -27.09 -10.04
C SER A 533 5.29 -28.31 -9.18
N LYS A 534 4.20 -28.28 -8.40
CA LYS A 534 3.75 -29.44 -7.60
C LYS A 534 3.35 -30.62 -8.48
N ILE A 535 2.63 -30.39 -9.57
CA ILE A 535 2.24 -31.44 -10.52
C ILE A 535 3.49 -32.08 -11.13
N PHE A 536 4.43 -31.26 -11.61
CA PHE A 536 5.68 -31.73 -12.18
C PHE A 536 6.50 -32.56 -11.18
N LEU A 537 6.73 -32.04 -9.97
CA LEU A 537 7.50 -32.74 -8.93
C LEU A 537 6.82 -34.05 -8.46
N LYS A 538 5.49 -34.10 -8.42
CA LYS A 538 4.73 -35.31 -8.07
C LYS A 538 4.72 -36.36 -9.17
N ASN A 539 4.67 -35.94 -10.43
CA ASN A 539 4.75 -36.86 -11.57
C ASN A 539 6.09 -37.61 -11.61
N GLN A 540 7.16 -37.04 -11.06
CA GLN A 540 8.48 -37.68 -10.96
C GLN A 540 8.61 -38.71 -9.82
N THR A 541 7.72 -38.69 -8.82
CA THR A 541 7.92 -39.45 -7.56
C THR A 541 7.04 -40.68 -7.39
N PHE A 542 5.93 -40.82 -8.13
CA PHE A 542 5.01 -41.95 -7.94
C PHE A 542 4.24 -42.31 -9.21
N PHE A 543 4.74 -43.24 -10.02
CA PHE A 543 4.05 -44.01 -11.09
C PHE A 543 2.92 -43.28 -11.87
N GLY A 544 2.98 -41.96 -12.08
CA GLY A 544 1.97 -41.14 -12.77
C GLY A 544 0.61 -40.90 -12.06
N TRP A 545 0.15 -41.77 -11.16
CA TRP A 545 -1.23 -41.72 -10.64
C TRP A 545 -1.50 -40.58 -9.64
N GLY A 546 -0.51 -40.12 -8.88
CA GLY A 546 -0.68 -39.06 -7.87
C GLY A 546 -0.78 -37.64 -8.43
N GLY A 547 -0.16 -37.38 -9.60
CA GLY A 547 -0.28 -36.10 -10.28
C GLY A 547 -1.46 -36.04 -11.25
N PHE A 548 -1.95 -37.18 -11.75
CA PHE A 548 -3.17 -37.27 -12.55
C PHE A 548 -4.38 -36.64 -11.86
N TRP A 549 -4.66 -37.00 -10.60
CA TRP A 549 -5.77 -36.41 -9.82
C TRP A 549 -5.64 -34.90 -9.60
N THR A 550 -4.40 -34.40 -9.44
CA THR A 550 -4.15 -32.97 -9.27
C THR A 550 -4.33 -32.22 -10.60
N SER A 551 -3.90 -32.81 -11.71
CA SER A 551 -4.07 -32.28 -13.07
C SER A 551 -5.54 -32.25 -13.50
N VAL A 552 -6.34 -33.28 -13.18
CA VAL A 552 -7.78 -33.31 -13.44
C VAL A 552 -8.51 -32.20 -12.68
N LYS A 553 -8.16 -31.97 -11.40
CA LYS A 553 -8.71 -30.86 -10.62
C LYS A 553 -8.37 -29.49 -11.22
N GLU A 554 -7.17 -29.33 -11.77
CA GLU A 554 -6.78 -28.09 -12.45
C GLU A 554 -7.59 -27.87 -13.73
N LYS A 555 -7.73 -28.91 -14.58
CA LYS A 555 -8.56 -28.83 -15.80
C LYS A 555 -10.01 -28.48 -15.50
N GLY A 556 -10.59 -29.00 -14.41
CA GLY A 556 -11.93 -28.62 -13.94
C GLY A 556 -12.03 -27.16 -13.48
N GLY A 557 -10.96 -26.61 -12.90
CA GLY A 557 -10.87 -25.19 -12.54
C GLY A 557 -10.92 -24.26 -13.77
N VAL A 558 -10.22 -24.63 -14.84
CA VAL A 558 -10.23 -23.87 -16.10
C VAL A 558 -11.64 -23.82 -16.70
N VAL A 559 -12.34 -24.96 -16.74
CA VAL A 559 -13.73 -25.01 -17.24
C VAL A 559 -14.64 -24.06 -16.45
N LYS A 560 -14.53 -24.06 -15.11
CA LYS A 560 -15.28 -23.14 -14.25
C LYS A 560 -14.98 -21.67 -14.56
N ASP A 561 -13.71 -21.33 -14.76
CA ASP A 561 -13.30 -19.96 -15.06
C ASP A 561 -13.78 -19.55 -16.47
N THR A 562 -13.74 -20.44 -17.47
CA THR A 562 -14.33 -20.21 -18.80
C THR A 562 -15.84 -19.95 -18.72
N PHE A 563 -16.59 -20.76 -17.95
CA PHE A 563 -18.02 -20.53 -17.73
C PHE A 563 -18.31 -19.17 -17.09
N LYS A 564 -17.48 -18.72 -16.14
CA LYS A 564 -17.61 -17.40 -15.52
C LYS A 564 -17.35 -16.27 -16.52
N THR A 565 -16.30 -16.37 -17.33
CA THR A 565 -15.98 -15.36 -18.34
C THR A 565 -17.10 -15.25 -19.37
N VAL A 566 -17.60 -16.38 -19.88
CA VAL A 566 -18.73 -16.39 -20.83
C VAL A 566 -20.00 -15.83 -20.20
N SER A 567 -20.31 -16.22 -18.96
CA SER A 567 -21.47 -15.68 -18.24
C SER A 567 -21.37 -14.16 -18.03
N ALA A 568 -20.20 -13.65 -17.67
CA ALA A 568 -20.00 -12.21 -17.47
C ALA A 568 -20.12 -11.43 -18.80
N ALA A 569 -19.61 -11.99 -19.90
CA ALA A 569 -19.75 -11.40 -21.23
C ALA A 569 -21.23 -11.37 -21.69
N LEU A 570 -21.97 -12.46 -21.50
CA LEU A 570 -23.41 -12.52 -21.80
C LEU A 570 -24.22 -11.53 -20.95
N ASP A 571 -23.90 -11.40 -19.67
CA ASP A 571 -24.53 -10.41 -18.79
C ASP A 571 -24.26 -8.97 -19.30
N ALA A 572 -23.02 -8.68 -19.72
CA ALA A 572 -22.66 -7.37 -20.28
C ALA A 572 -23.38 -7.08 -21.61
N GLN A 573 -23.44 -8.06 -22.52
CA GLN A 573 -24.15 -7.94 -23.78
C GLN A 573 -25.64 -7.67 -23.57
N ARG A 574 -26.28 -8.42 -22.66
CA ARG A 574 -27.69 -8.20 -22.32
C ARG A 574 -27.92 -6.78 -21.78
N THR A 575 -27.01 -6.27 -20.95
CA THR A 575 -27.13 -4.88 -20.46
C THR A 575 -26.90 -3.83 -21.53
N MET A 576 -26.06 -4.11 -22.54
CA MET A 576 -25.92 -3.22 -23.71
C MET A 576 -27.21 -3.17 -24.50
N GLU A 577 -27.84 -4.32 -24.75
CA GLU A 577 -29.14 -4.41 -25.44
C GLU A 577 -30.23 -3.68 -24.66
N GLU A 578 -30.28 -3.83 -23.33
CA GLU A 578 -31.22 -3.10 -22.46
C GLU A 578 -30.98 -1.58 -22.51
N TYR A 579 -29.72 -1.11 -22.52
CA TYR A 579 -29.40 0.32 -22.64
C TYR A 579 -29.73 0.89 -24.03
N ALA A 580 -29.45 0.15 -25.09
CA ALA A 580 -29.78 0.53 -26.47
C ALA A 580 -31.31 0.66 -26.65
N GLN A 581 -32.09 -0.25 -26.08
CA GLN A 581 -33.55 -0.15 -26.06
C GLN A 581 -34.03 1.11 -25.33
N MET A 582 -33.46 1.43 -24.16
CA MET A 582 -33.81 2.66 -23.43
C MET A 582 -33.49 3.94 -24.21
N GLN A 583 -32.40 3.94 -25.01
CA GLN A 583 -32.09 5.06 -25.90
C GLN A 583 -33.08 5.16 -27.06
N GLN A 584 -33.41 4.03 -27.72
CA GLN A 584 -34.40 3.97 -28.79
C GLN A 584 -35.80 4.42 -28.31
N ASP A 585 -36.18 4.05 -27.09
CA ASP A 585 -37.43 4.48 -26.46
C ASP A 585 -37.47 6.00 -26.27
N ASN A 586 -36.37 6.60 -25.79
CA ASN A 586 -36.26 8.06 -25.66
C ASN A 586 -36.23 8.78 -27.01
N GLU A 587 -35.56 8.23 -28.03
CA GLU A 587 -35.59 8.76 -29.39
C GLU A 587 -36.98 8.69 -30.03
N TYR A 588 -37.73 7.62 -29.77
CA TYR A 588 -39.13 7.49 -30.19
C TYR A 588 -39.98 8.62 -29.61
N HIS A 589 -39.85 8.89 -28.30
CA HIS A 589 -40.55 10.00 -27.65
C HIS A 589 -40.11 11.37 -28.22
N ALA A 590 -38.82 11.56 -28.48
CA ALA A 590 -38.31 12.79 -29.10
C ALA A 590 -38.86 13.01 -30.52
N LYS A 591 -38.94 11.95 -31.33
CA LYS A 591 -39.53 12.00 -32.68
C LYS A 591 -41.04 12.28 -32.62
N LYS A 592 -41.77 11.62 -31.71
CA LYS A 592 -43.21 11.85 -31.51
C LYS A 592 -43.50 13.28 -31.05
N GLU A 593 -42.70 13.82 -30.13
CA GLU A 593 -42.80 15.23 -29.70
C GLU A 593 -42.50 16.21 -30.84
N ALA A 594 -41.51 15.91 -31.69
CA ALA A 594 -41.19 16.73 -32.87
C ALA A 594 -42.32 16.71 -33.92
N GLU A 595 -42.89 15.53 -34.20
CA GLU A 595 -44.05 15.38 -35.09
C GLU A 595 -45.29 16.11 -34.54
N GLU A 596 -45.54 16.03 -33.23
CA GLU A 596 -46.67 16.74 -32.60
C GLU A 596 -46.48 18.26 -32.61
N GLN A 597 -45.24 18.74 -32.42
CA GLN A 597 -44.91 20.17 -32.55
C GLN A 597 -45.01 20.66 -33.99
N GLU A 598 -44.60 19.87 -34.98
CA GLU A 598 -44.75 20.19 -36.39
C GLU A 598 -46.23 20.19 -36.81
N ALA A 599 -47.02 19.25 -36.30
CA ALA A 599 -48.47 19.20 -36.50
C ALA A 599 -49.19 20.39 -35.84
N LYS A 600 -48.80 20.79 -34.63
CA LYS A 600 -49.32 21.99 -33.96
C LYS A 600 -48.96 23.27 -34.72
N LYS A 601 -47.73 23.39 -35.22
CA LYS A 601 -47.32 24.53 -36.07
C LYS A 601 -48.11 24.57 -37.38
N LYS A 602 -48.29 23.44 -38.07
CA LYS A 602 -49.12 23.37 -39.28
C LYS A 602 -50.58 23.70 -38.99
N ALA A 603 -51.12 23.23 -37.87
CA ALA A 603 -52.47 23.56 -37.44
C ALA A 603 -52.61 25.05 -37.06
N GLU A 604 -51.63 25.65 -36.40
CA GLU A 604 -51.61 27.10 -36.10
C GLU A 604 -51.45 27.94 -37.37
N GLU A 605 -50.64 27.50 -38.33
CA GLU A 605 -50.51 28.12 -39.66
C GLU A 605 -51.81 27.98 -40.49
N GLU A 606 -52.50 26.85 -40.41
CA GLU A 606 -53.82 26.68 -41.03
C GLU A 606 -54.89 27.49 -40.32
N VAL A 607 -54.91 27.55 -38.99
CA VAL A 607 -55.86 28.35 -38.21
C VAL A 607 -55.65 29.83 -38.48
N THR A 608 -54.41 30.32 -38.55
CA THR A 608 -54.14 31.73 -38.91
C THR A 608 -54.52 32.04 -40.35
N LYS A 609 -54.36 31.10 -41.28
CA LYS A 609 -54.80 31.24 -42.68
C LYS A 609 -56.32 31.22 -42.81
N LEU A 610 -56.98 30.34 -42.06
CA LEU A 610 -58.44 30.27 -41.96
C LEU A 610 -59.02 31.48 -41.23
N GLU A 611 -58.35 32.06 -40.22
CA GLU A 611 -58.78 33.30 -39.56
C GLU A 611 -58.69 34.50 -40.50
N GLN A 612 -57.68 34.56 -41.38
CA GLN A 612 -57.58 35.54 -42.46
C GLN A 612 -58.70 35.35 -43.49
N GLU A 613 -59.01 34.12 -43.88
CA GLU A 613 -60.14 33.81 -44.78
C GLU A 613 -61.51 34.04 -44.10
N LEU A 614 -61.61 33.86 -42.78
CA LEU A 614 -62.84 34.06 -41.98
C LEU A 614 -63.10 35.55 -41.70
N GLU A 615 -62.08 36.41 -41.65
CA GLU A 615 -62.26 37.87 -41.65
C GLU A 615 -62.84 38.39 -42.97
N ASP A 616 -62.51 37.75 -44.10
CA ASP A 616 -63.07 38.09 -45.42
C ASP A 616 -64.49 37.51 -45.62
N VAL A 617 -64.84 36.41 -44.95
CA VAL A 617 -66.15 35.75 -45.06
C VAL A 617 -67.15 36.20 -43.97
N LYS A 618 -66.70 36.81 -42.86
CA LYS A 618 -67.57 37.42 -41.81
C LYS A 618 -68.30 38.70 -42.24
N LYS A 619 -68.29 39.03 -43.53
CA LYS A 619 -69.24 39.99 -44.14
C LYS A 619 -70.51 39.35 -44.71
N GLU A 620 -70.64 38.03 -44.75
CA GLU A 620 -71.88 37.41 -45.22
C GLU A 620 -72.25 36.15 -44.42
N GLN A 621 -73.38 36.30 -43.71
CA GLN A 621 -74.35 35.26 -43.35
C GLN A 621 -74.14 34.48 -42.03
N GLU A 622 -74.88 34.94 -41.01
CA GLU A 622 -75.54 34.06 -40.03
C GLU A 622 -76.64 33.24 -40.71
N ALA A 623 -76.65 31.91 -40.52
CA ALA A 623 -77.81 31.13 -40.06
C ALA A 623 -77.64 29.59 -40.16
N ASN A 624 -77.99 28.92 -39.06
CA ASN A 624 -78.65 27.61 -38.91
C ASN A 624 -77.93 26.24 -39.06
N LYS A 625 -77.96 25.52 -37.91
CA LYS A 625 -78.48 24.16 -37.61
C LYS A 625 -77.67 22.85 -37.89
N LEU A 626 -77.49 22.15 -36.75
CA LEU A 626 -77.76 20.72 -36.43
C LEU A 626 -76.79 19.58 -36.82
N GLN A 627 -76.38 18.85 -35.75
CA GLN A 627 -76.25 17.38 -35.54
C GLN A 627 -75.35 16.51 -36.43
N GLU A 628 -74.48 15.71 -35.77
CA GLU A 628 -74.27 14.24 -35.93
C GLU A 628 -73.20 13.80 -34.89
N GLN A 629 -73.49 12.93 -33.90
CA GLN A 629 -73.45 11.46 -33.87
C GLN A 629 -72.09 10.78 -34.15
N SER A 630 -71.48 10.32 -33.05
CA SER A 630 -70.83 9.01 -32.80
C SER A 630 -69.89 8.37 -33.84
N GLN A 631 -68.68 8.04 -33.40
CA GLN A 631 -68.14 6.66 -33.49
C GLN A 631 -66.87 6.49 -32.66
N ASP A 632 -66.99 5.73 -31.57
CA ASP A 632 -65.87 5.00 -30.96
C ASP A 632 -65.32 3.99 -31.97
N VAL A 633 -64.01 4.04 -32.19
CA VAL A 633 -63.25 2.96 -32.82
C VAL A 633 -62.19 2.54 -31.83
N ASP A 634 -62.39 1.36 -31.24
CA ASP A 634 -61.40 0.59 -30.49
C ASP A 634 -60.08 0.51 -31.27
N LYS A 635 -59.11 1.34 -30.88
CA LYS A 635 -57.70 1.07 -31.15
C LYS A 635 -57.20 0.17 -30.04
N LYS A 636 -56.88 -1.08 -30.39
CA LYS A 636 -55.94 -1.88 -29.60
C LYS A 636 -54.66 -1.06 -29.45
N GLU A 637 -54.44 -0.51 -28.26
CA GLU A 637 -53.22 0.20 -27.88
C GLU A 637 -52.03 -0.74 -28.10
N ALA A 638 -51.20 -0.41 -29.10
CA ALA A 638 -49.80 -0.80 -29.04
C ALA A 638 -49.22 -0.06 -27.83
N LYS A 639 -48.79 -0.83 -26.82
CA LYS A 639 -48.29 -0.29 -25.56
C LYS A 639 -47.12 0.67 -25.87
N GLU A 640 -47.29 1.96 -25.60
CA GLU A 640 -46.25 2.95 -25.85
C GLU A 640 -45.01 2.61 -25.00
N PRO A 641 -43.78 2.72 -25.57
CA PRO A 641 -42.55 2.47 -24.84
C PRO A 641 -42.41 3.44 -23.65
N GLU A 642 -41.75 3.00 -22.57
CA GLU A 642 -41.61 3.82 -21.36
C GLU A 642 -40.63 4.99 -21.60
N ARG A 643 -40.96 6.20 -21.11
CA ARG A 643 -40.05 7.35 -21.19
C ARG A 643 -39.03 7.27 -20.05
N HIS A 644 -37.75 7.21 -20.38
CA HIS A 644 -36.67 7.14 -19.39
C HIS A 644 -36.13 8.53 -19.07
N THR A 645 -35.97 8.85 -17.79
CA THR A 645 -35.38 10.14 -17.40
C THR A 645 -33.87 10.16 -17.67
N ALA A 646 -33.28 11.36 -17.76
CA ALA A 646 -31.83 11.50 -17.91
C ALA A 646 -31.06 10.86 -16.74
N GLU A 647 -31.63 10.88 -15.53
CA GLU A 647 -31.07 10.21 -14.35
C GLU A 647 -31.12 8.69 -14.50
N ASP A 648 -32.23 8.12 -15.00
CA ASP A 648 -32.36 6.68 -15.24
C ASP A 648 -31.36 6.18 -16.30
N LEU A 649 -31.12 6.98 -17.35
CA LEU A 649 -30.13 6.68 -18.38
C LEU A 649 -28.70 6.72 -17.83
N ALA A 650 -28.36 7.73 -17.02
CA ALA A 650 -27.04 7.84 -16.40
C ALA A 650 -26.78 6.69 -15.39
N GLU A 651 -27.80 6.28 -14.64
CA GLU A 651 -27.69 5.13 -13.73
C GLU A 651 -27.48 3.82 -14.50
N MET A 652 -28.17 3.64 -15.62
CA MET A 652 -28.00 2.49 -16.49
C MET A 652 -26.67 2.48 -17.23
N GLU A 653 -26.16 3.63 -17.66
CA GLU A 653 -24.83 3.79 -18.26
C GLU A 653 -23.74 3.38 -17.25
N LYS A 654 -23.84 3.85 -16.00
CA LYS A 654 -22.94 3.44 -14.92
C LYS A 654 -22.99 1.93 -14.67
N TYR A 655 -24.19 1.35 -14.65
CA TYR A 655 -24.37 -0.09 -14.46
C TYR A 655 -23.78 -0.90 -15.63
N LEU A 656 -24.01 -0.46 -16.87
CA LEU A 656 -23.46 -1.05 -18.08
C LEU A 656 -21.93 -1.01 -18.06
N MET A 657 -21.34 0.17 -17.85
CA MET A 657 -19.88 0.36 -17.75
C MET A 657 -19.28 -0.61 -16.75
N GLY A 658 -19.94 -0.76 -15.61
CA GLY A 658 -19.57 -1.72 -14.59
C GLY A 658 -19.54 -3.19 -15.06
N LYS A 659 -20.59 -3.62 -15.76
CA LYS A 659 -20.69 -5.00 -16.30
C LYS A 659 -19.65 -5.27 -17.38
N VAL A 660 -19.42 -4.30 -18.26
CA VAL A 660 -18.37 -4.36 -19.29
C VAL A 660 -16.99 -4.51 -18.66
N LEU A 661 -16.67 -3.69 -17.65
CA LEU A 661 -15.41 -3.79 -16.90
C LEU A 661 -15.25 -5.14 -16.20
N ALA A 662 -16.32 -5.68 -15.61
CA ALA A 662 -16.28 -7.00 -14.97
C ALA A 662 -16.08 -8.14 -15.99
N ALA A 663 -16.74 -8.08 -17.15
CA ALA A 663 -16.55 -9.05 -18.23
C ALA A 663 -15.12 -9.01 -18.77
N ALA A 664 -14.61 -7.81 -19.03
CA ALA A 664 -13.28 -7.58 -19.54
C ALA A 664 -12.18 -8.02 -18.54
N TRP A 665 -12.37 -7.79 -17.23
CA TRP A 665 -11.48 -8.31 -16.19
C TRP A 665 -11.45 -9.85 -16.15
N ASN A 666 -12.62 -10.49 -16.17
CA ASN A 666 -12.69 -11.96 -16.19
C ASN A 666 -12.06 -12.55 -17.46
N GLY A 667 -12.20 -11.88 -18.60
CA GLY A 667 -11.51 -12.23 -19.84
C GLY A 667 -9.99 -12.13 -19.70
N SER A 668 -9.49 -11.01 -19.17
CA SER A 668 -8.07 -10.79 -18.94
C SER A 668 -7.48 -11.78 -17.94
N LYS A 669 -8.21 -12.09 -16.86
CA LYS A 669 -7.78 -13.11 -15.91
C LYS A 669 -7.65 -14.48 -16.57
N PHE A 670 -8.60 -14.86 -17.44
CA PHE A 670 -8.51 -16.10 -18.20
C PHE A 670 -7.29 -16.11 -19.12
N GLU A 671 -7.03 -15.02 -19.83
CA GLU A 671 -5.85 -14.84 -20.68
C GLU A 671 -4.54 -14.98 -19.89
N ILE A 672 -4.40 -14.25 -18.78
CA ILE A 672 -3.24 -14.32 -17.87
C ILE A 672 -3.00 -15.76 -17.45
N GLN A 673 -4.06 -16.45 -16.99
CA GLN A 673 -3.91 -17.82 -16.56
C GLN A 673 -3.46 -18.75 -17.71
N GLY A 674 -4.00 -18.56 -18.92
CA GLY A 674 -3.63 -19.31 -20.12
C GLY A 674 -2.16 -19.11 -20.51
N THR A 675 -1.71 -17.85 -20.56
CA THR A 675 -0.33 -17.48 -20.90
C THR A 675 0.66 -18.02 -19.88
N VAL A 676 0.42 -17.79 -18.59
CA VAL A 676 1.32 -18.23 -17.50
C VAL A 676 1.41 -19.75 -17.43
N ARG A 677 0.30 -20.48 -17.62
CA ARG A 677 0.32 -21.95 -17.70
C ARG A 677 1.15 -22.40 -18.89
N GLY A 678 0.94 -21.80 -20.06
CA GLY A 678 1.67 -22.11 -21.27
C GLY A 678 3.18 -21.88 -21.14
N VAL A 679 3.58 -20.79 -20.49
CA VAL A 679 5.00 -20.50 -20.18
C VAL A 679 5.57 -21.57 -19.24
N CYS A 680 4.82 -22.00 -18.21
CA CYS A 680 5.29 -23.07 -17.33
C CYS A 680 5.48 -24.39 -18.07
N ASP A 681 4.55 -24.73 -18.97
CA ASP A 681 4.63 -25.95 -19.78
C ASP A 681 5.86 -25.92 -20.69
N ASN A 682 6.13 -24.78 -21.35
CA ASN A 682 7.34 -24.59 -22.15
C ASN A 682 8.65 -24.78 -21.35
N ILE A 683 8.67 -24.44 -20.05
CA ILE A 683 9.88 -24.50 -19.22
C ILE A 683 10.07 -25.88 -18.55
N LEU A 684 8.96 -26.51 -18.16
CA LEU A 684 8.96 -27.76 -17.40
C LEU A 684 8.91 -29.00 -18.31
N ASP A 685 8.25 -28.92 -19.46
CA ASP A 685 8.11 -30.05 -20.38
C ASP A 685 9.15 -30.04 -21.51
N ASP A 686 10.09 -29.08 -21.49
CA ASP A 686 11.21 -28.96 -22.43
C ASP A 686 12.07 -30.24 -22.48
N THR A 687 11.98 -30.99 -23.58
CA THR A 687 12.74 -32.24 -23.75
C THR A 687 14.20 -32.03 -24.08
N GLU A 688 14.60 -30.83 -24.53
CA GLU A 688 15.99 -30.51 -24.86
C GLU A 688 16.84 -30.32 -23.60
N VAL A 689 16.21 -30.01 -22.46
CA VAL A 689 16.89 -29.75 -21.19
C VAL A 689 16.88 -31.00 -20.28
N PRO A 690 18.03 -31.35 -19.66
CA PRO A 690 18.13 -32.42 -18.69
C PRO A 690 17.09 -32.36 -17.56
N LEU A 691 16.62 -33.54 -17.11
CA LEU A 691 15.54 -33.67 -16.14
C LEU A 691 15.86 -33.02 -14.78
N ASP A 692 17.10 -33.12 -14.33
CA ASP A 692 17.60 -32.52 -13.09
C ASP A 692 17.49 -30.99 -13.11
N VAL A 693 17.84 -30.35 -14.24
CA VAL A 693 17.68 -28.91 -14.43
C VAL A 693 16.20 -28.53 -14.40
N ARG A 694 15.32 -29.35 -15.02
CA ARG A 694 13.86 -29.11 -14.99
C ARG A 694 13.24 -29.28 -13.61
N VAL A 695 13.69 -30.26 -12.84
CA VAL A 695 13.31 -30.44 -11.42
C VAL A 695 13.74 -29.22 -10.60
N THR A 696 14.92 -28.68 -10.89
CA THR A 696 15.43 -27.47 -10.24
C THR A 696 14.59 -26.24 -10.59
N ARG A 697 14.28 -26.05 -11.88
CA ARG A 697 13.37 -25.00 -12.34
C ARG A 697 12.01 -25.10 -11.66
N ALA A 698 11.45 -26.31 -11.50
CA ALA A 698 10.20 -26.53 -10.78
C ALA A 698 10.28 -26.10 -9.30
N LYS A 699 11.40 -26.40 -8.60
CA LYS A 699 11.63 -25.93 -7.23
C LYS A 699 11.70 -24.41 -7.16
N ALA A 700 12.41 -23.77 -8.08
CA ALA A 700 12.53 -22.32 -8.17
C ALA A 700 11.17 -21.64 -8.44
N LEU A 701 10.39 -22.16 -9.40
CA LEU A 701 9.02 -21.69 -9.68
C LEU A 701 8.11 -21.81 -8.44
N ARG A 702 8.23 -22.89 -7.67
CA ARG A 702 7.50 -23.04 -6.42
C ARG A 702 7.86 -21.95 -5.42
N LEU A 703 9.14 -21.59 -5.29
CA LEU A 703 9.58 -20.51 -4.40
C LEU A 703 9.00 -19.15 -4.83
N ILE A 704 9.03 -18.85 -6.13
CA ILE A 704 8.39 -17.63 -6.67
C ILE A 704 6.89 -17.64 -6.33
N GLY A 705 6.21 -18.76 -6.57
CA GLY A 705 4.79 -18.88 -6.29
C GLY A 705 4.42 -18.71 -4.81
N ASP A 706 5.25 -19.24 -3.90
CA ASP A 706 5.08 -19.02 -2.46
C ASP A 706 5.27 -17.55 -2.07
N VAL A 707 6.26 -16.85 -2.65
CA VAL A 707 6.47 -15.42 -2.41
C VAL A 707 5.28 -14.60 -2.92
N PHE A 708 4.83 -14.83 -4.16
CA PHE A 708 3.74 -14.07 -4.76
C PHE A 708 2.42 -14.21 -3.99
N ILE A 709 2.08 -15.42 -3.54
CA ILE A 709 0.88 -15.67 -2.72
C ILE A 709 1.00 -14.99 -1.34
N SER A 710 2.21 -14.88 -0.79
CA SER A 710 2.42 -14.31 0.55
C SER A 710 2.28 -12.78 0.62
N ILE A 711 2.29 -12.10 -0.52
CA ILE A 711 2.24 -10.65 -0.57
C ILE A 711 0.83 -10.17 -0.23
N THR A 712 0.79 -9.14 0.61
CA THR A 712 -0.43 -8.45 1.05
C THR A 712 -0.19 -6.93 1.02
N ARG A 713 -1.28 -6.17 1.00
CA ARG A 713 -1.27 -4.70 1.13
C ARG A 713 -1.63 -4.34 2.58
N THR A 714 -1.02 -3.30 3.14
CA THR A 714 -1.50 -2.69 4.40
C THR A 714 -2.78 -1.87 4.14
N GLU A 715 -3.52 -1.47 5.19
CA GLU A 715 -4.74 -0.66 5.03
C GLU A 715 -4.50 0.63 4.23
N ASP A 716 -3.43 1.37 4.54
CA ASP A 716 -3.04 2.58 3.81
C ASP A 716 -2.67 2.32 2.33
N GLU A 717 -2.02 1.19 2.05
CA GLU A 717 -1.65 0.78 0.68
C GLU A 717 -2.88 0.29 -0.11
N ALA A 718 -3.82 -0.36 0.58
CA ALA A 718 -5.05 -0.86 0.00
C ALA A 718 -5.95 0.30 -0.43
N GLU A 719 -6.09 1.37 0.36
CA GLU A 719 -6.86 2.56 -0.03
C GLU A 719 -6.38 3.19 -1.35
N GLU A 720 -5.07 3.22 -1.60
CA GLU A 720 -4.52 3.77 -2.86
C GLU A 720 -4.87 2.91 -4.10
N ALA A 721 -5.16 1.62 -3.92
CA ALA A 721 -5.53 0.67 -4.99
C ALA A 721 -7.04 0.35 -5.06
N ARG A 722 -7.79 0.58 -3.97
CA ARG A 722 -9.17 0.11 -3.77
C ARG A 722 -10.17 0.72 -4.73
N VAL A 723 -9.92 1.91 -5.24
CA VAL A 723 -10.97 2.70 -5.91
C VAL A 723 -11.46 2.03 -7.19
N PHE A 724 -10.55 1.43 -7.96
CA PHE A 724 -10.93 0.73 -9.19
C PHE A 724 -11.45 -0.67 -8.90
N GLU A 725 -10.89 -1.36 -7.91
CA GLU A 725 -11.38 -2.67 -7.45
C GLU A 725 -12.80 -2.55 -6.87
N GLU A 726 -13.11 -1.45 -6.17
CA GLU A 726 -14.41 -1.12 -5.60
C GLU A 726 -15.42 -0.77 -6.69
N LEU A 727 -15.04 0.02 -7.71
CA LEU A 727 -15.87 0.28 -8.89
C LEU A 727 -16.28 -1.02 -9.61
N VAL A 728 -15.33 -1.93 -9.85
CA VAL A 728 -15.62 -3.23 -10.48
C VAL A 728 -16.42 -4.14 -9.54
N ALA A 729 -16.13 -4.15 -8.24
CA ALA A 729 -16.86 -4.96 -7.25
C ALA A 729 -18.29 -4.46 -7.02
N GLU A 730 -18.53 -3.16 -7.07
CA GLU A 730 -19.84 -2.54 -6.93
C GLU A 730 -20.71 -2.78 -8.17
N ALA A 731 -20.12 -2.66 -9.35
CA ALA A 731 -20.71 -3.06 -10.62
C ALA A 731 -21.06 -4.55 -10.72
N SER A 732 -20.35 -5.40 -9.98
CA SER A 732 -20.61 -6.83 -9.91
C SER A 732 -21.88 -7.16 -9.12
N LYS A 733 -22.40 -6.22 -8.30
CA LYS A 733 -23.63 -6.42 -7.51
C LYS A 733 -24.86 -6.46 -8.42
N LYS A 734 -25.91 -7.19 -7.99
CA LYS A 734 -27.19 -7.23 -8.70
C LYS A 734 -27.91 -5.88 -8.53
N ARG A 735 -28.48 -5.34 -9.61
CA ARG A 735 -29.35 -4.16 -9.57
C ARG A 735 -30.57 -4.43 -8.67
N GLU A 736 -30.75 -3.64 -7.62
CA GLU A 736 -32.00 -3.64 -6.84
C GLU A 736 -33.03 -2.79 -7.59
N LYS A 737 -34.16 -3.39 -8.01
CA LYS A 737 -35.27 -2.62 -8.59
C LYS A 737 -35.92 -1.79 -7.49
N LYS A 738 -35.84 -0.46 -7.57
CA LYS A 738 -36.72 0.43 -6.80
C LYS A 738 -38.17 0.09 -7.16
N LYS A 739 -38.96 -0.35 -6.18
CA LYS A 739 -40.43 -0.38 -6.29
C LYS A 739 -40.89 1.08 -6.41
N LYS A 740 -41.50 1.46 -7.53
CA LYS A 740 -42.32 2.67 -7.58
C LYS A 740 -43.56 2.40 -6.73
N ASP A 741 -43.68 3.09 -5.60
CA ASP A 741 -44.90 3.12 -4.81
C ASP A 741 -45.96 3.89 -5.62
N THR A 742 -46.92 3.18 -6.21
CA THR A 742 -48.18 3.75 -6.67
C THR A 742 -49.01 4.13 -5.44
N THR A 743 -48.82 5.33 -4.90
CA THR A 743 -49.82 5.98 -4.05
C THR A 743 -50.76 6.78 -4.94
N THR A 744 -51.95 6.22 -5.16
CA THR A 744 -53.11 6.93 -5.68
C THR A 744 -53.57 7.93 -4.61
N SER A 745 -53.20 9.21 -4.73
CA SER A 745 -53.82 10.28 -3.95
C SER A 745 -55.08 10.76 -4.65
N THR A 746 -56.23 10.19 -4.30
CA THR A 746 -57.53 10.82 -4.53
C THR A 746 -57.76 11.85 -3.43
N ASP A 747 -57.32 13.10 -3.66
CA ASP A 747 -57.81 14.25 -2.91
C ASP A 747 -58.93 14.92 -3.71
N ILE A 748 -60.15 14.75 -3.22
CA ILE A 748 -61.35 15.49 -3.64
C ILE A 748 -61.34 16.80 -2.85
N PRO A 749 -61.44 17.98 -3.49
CA PRO A 749 -61.63 19.22 -2.76
C PRO A 749 -63.11 19.35 -2.38
N ASP A 750 -63.41 19.19 -1.09
CA ASP A 750 -64.69 19.57 -0.50
C ASP A 750 -64.58 21.00 0.04
N GLN A 751 -65.23 21.95 -0.63
CA GLN A 751 -65.60 23.24 -0.07
C GLN A 751 -67.11 23.40 -0.19
N THR A 752 -67.81 23.19 0.93
CA THR A 752 -68.99 23.98 1.28
C THR A 752 -68.89 24.46 2.73
N VAL A 753 -69.19 25.76 2.90
CA VAL A 753 -69.24 26.64 4.08
C VAL A 753 -67.96 27.38 4.44
#